data_AF-A0AAV2KU81-F1
#
_entry.id   AF-A0AAV2KU81-F1
#
_cell.length_a   1.000
_cell.length_b   1.000
_cell.length_c   1.000
_cell.angle_alpha   90.00
_cell.angle_beta   90.00
_cell.angle_gamma   90.00
#
_symmetry.space_group_name_H-M   'P 1'
#
loop_
_entity.id
_entity.type
_entity.pdbx_description
1 polymer ?
#
loop_
_entity_poly.entity_id
_entity_poly.type
_entity_poly.pdbx_seq_one_letter_code
_entity_poly.pdbx_strand_id
1 'polypeptide(L)'
;MELLVRYLDRRNSVSSLMTSDIIKEENLRDDLKFYFMSPCEKYRARRHFPWKMGVQILKIIMITTQLVLFGLNNQLVVAYKEENTMSLKNLFLKDYSGVDPDDYSVAVYTQEGVYDSLFYIFDQYSQLGELSVGPISYAEDTDRNLLPITVCKESYRRGDISPSDEAFDIDAELEKVCIHHEPRTVNQWKTQNSSFFDLDFYRLIDIKINFQLKGINLQTVRQRELPDCYSFDVLITFDNHCHSGMVKVFLDIDAESSACKDWKISGTAQKNTHYLLVFDAFVILVCIISAVLCSRSIVLAVRLLQRFSRYLDENYSRKVCEDDQSEFLNGWYLMVITSDVLTIIGSILKMEIQAKSLTSYDVCSILLGTSTLLVWVGVIRYLGYFQKYNVLILTMKAAFPKVLRFCCCAGMIYLGYTFCGWIVLGPYHEKFEGLSLVAECLFSLVNGDDMFTTFAQLKDKNTLVWVFSRAYLYSFISLFIYMVLSLFIALITDAYETIKNYQKDGFPLTDLQKFLREQKDFTAAEENNQIDVQRPSSFLCCCKRVPENDDTVKTLQCCLRLHGVFDNAWKRLHERLKMANRSCHFNESMGFFYQNVGADDKWAKTQLILVQVVGSLFCCFILVSNAMVIAAVITNKRFHYPFYYLLANLAASDFLAGIAYVYLMFNTGQISRQLTVKGYFIRQGLLDVSLSASLTNLLVIALERYISVLSWKVHSNLTKRRVTLLIVLVWAISIFMGAVPSLGWNCICNLGDCSQLAPIFSRSYLVFWSASNLLLFLIMVAIYVRIYTYVQRKTSMLSSHTSGSINRKRTPIKLIKTVMVVLGAFVLCWTPGLVVLLLDGLNCTNCNVVKLKRWLLLLAVLNSVMNPCIYSYKDEEMWATFKNLLRCIGNGTRRQRSTKANMRPLSSGQDTGTSSQPPSEEMKNEDQDILKT
;
A
#
# COMPACT_ATOMS: atom_id res chain seq x y z
N MET A 1 18.67 17.71 48.52
CA MET A 1 18.97 18.67 49.61
C MET A 1 20.05 19.67 49.18
N GLU A 2 21.13 19.24 48.52
CA GLU A 2 22.24 20.10 48.03
C GLU A 2 21.82 21.32 47.17
N LEU A 3 20.74 21.22 46.40
CA LEU A 3 20.17 22.34 45.64
C LEU A 3 19.79 23.56 46.50
N LEU A 4 19.55 23.37 47.79
CA LEU A 4 19.16 24.44 48.72
C LEU A 4 20.37 25.20 49.27
N VAL A 5 21.54 24.54 49.36
CA VAL A 5 22.80 25.15 49.83
C VAL A 5 23.33 26.15 48.81
N ARG A 6 23.33 25.80 47.50
CA ARG A 6 23.75 26.70 46.42
C ARG A 6 22.84 27.92 46.21
N TYR A 7 21.67 27.96 46.85
CA TYR A 7 20.72 29.08 46.73
C TYR A 7 20.98 30.21 47.74
N LEU A 8 21.67 29.92 48.86
CA LEU A 8 21.92 30.89 49.93
C LEU A 8 23.21 31.69 49.74
N ASP A 9 24.22 31.11 49.09
CA ASP A 9 25.59 31.65 49.03
C ASP A 9 25.75 32.83 48.04
N ARG A 10 24.75 33.09 47.17
CA ARG A 10 24.79 34.16 46.15
C ARG A 10 24.14 35.47 46.60
N ARG A 11 24.13 35.77 47.91
CA ARG A 11 23.26 36.81 48.51
C ARG A 11 23.97 37.96 49.24
N ASN A 12 25.21 38.30 48.87
CA ASN A 12 25.94 39.45 49.44
C ASN A 12 26.72 40.26 48.38
N SER A 13 26.04 41.19 47.70
CA SER A 13 26.58 42.45 47.13
C SER A 13 25.47 43.26 46.44
N VAL A 14 25.63 44.58 46.32
CA VAL A 14 24.56 45.51 45.93
C VAL A 14 24.43 45.64 44.40
N SER A 15 23.39 45.04 43.82
CA SER A 15 22.90 45.29 42.45
C SER A 15 21.46 44.76 42.22
N SER A 16 20.65 44.71 43.28
CA SER A 16 19.59 43.70 43.44
C SER A 16 18.29 43.90 42.66
N LEU A 17 18.07 45.03 41.96
CA LEU A 17 16.87 45.24 41.15
C LEU A 17 17.09 44.79 39.69
N MET A 18 17.97 45.45 38.92
CA MET A 18 18.25 45.06 37.53
C MET A 18 18.74 43.61 37.39
N THR A 19 19.50 43.08 38.36
CA THR A 19 19.88 41.65 38.34
C THR A 19 18.69 40.72 38.57
N SER A 20 17.64 41.13 39.29
CA SER A 20 16.44 40.32 39.49
C SER A 20 15.74 40.03 38.17
N ASP A 21 15.49 41.07 37.37
CA ASP A 21 14.65 40.97 36.18
C ASP A 21 15.40 40.36 34.98
N ILE A 22 16.70 40.62 34.85
CA ILE A 22 17.57 39.90 33.90
C ILE A 22 17.57 38.40 34.22
N ILE A 23 17.72 38.02 35.50
CA ILE A 23 17.68 36.60 35.91
C ILE A 23 16.28 35.99 35.67
N LYS A 24 15.18 36.74 35.86
CA LYS A 24 13.82 36.26 35.51
C LYS A 24 13.68 36.00 34.01
N GLU A 25 14.21 36.89 33.18
CA GLU A 25 14.21 36.75 31.72
C GLU A 25 15.01 35.53 31.25
N GLU A 26 16.26 35.38 31.71
CA GLU A 26 17.11 34.25 31.34
C GLU A 26 16.47 32.90 31.73
N ASN A 27 15.92 32.80 32.96
CA ASN A 27 15.21 31.59 33.39
C ASN A 27 13.96 31.31 32.54
N LEU A 28 13.20 32.34 32.12
CA LEU A 28 12.05 32.17 31.23
C LEU A 28 12.50 31.75 29.82
N ARG A 29 13.56 32.36 29.28
CA ARG A 29 14.16 32.02 27.99
C ARG A 29 14.64 30.57 27.97
N ASP A 30 15.28 30.09 29.02
CA ASP A 30 15.75 28.71 29.12
C ASP A 30 14.63 27.69 29.34
N ASP A 31 13.60 28.02 30.13
CA ASP A 31 12.37 27.20 30.24
C ASP A 31 11.68 27.04 28.87
N LEU A 32 11.62 28.12 28.07
CA LEU A 32 11.02 28.10 26.73
C LEU A 32 11.91 27.39 25.70
N LYS A 33 13.23 27.67 25.65
CA LYS A 33 14.19 26.93 24.82
C LYS A 33 14.09 25.42 25.11
N PHE A 34 14.06 25.03 26.39
CA PHE A 34 13.90 23.63 26.77
C PHE A 34 12.50 23.06 26.48
N TYR A 35 11.44 23.87 26.41
CA TYR A 35 10.11 23.41 25.99
C TYR A 35 10.08 23.06 24.49
N PHE A 36 10.61 23.91 23.62
CA PHE A 36 10.51 23.74 22.15
C PHE A 36 11.55 22.78 21.51
N MET A 37 12.67 22.49 22.19
CA MET A 37 13.65 21.48 21.74
C MET A 37 13.03 20.12 21.39
N SER A 38 13.62 19.39 20.44
CA SER A 38 13.20 18.02 20.12
C SER A 38 13.50 17.03 21.27
N PRO A 39 12.79 15.88 21.37
CA PRO A 39 13.10 14.86 22.38
C PRO A 39 14.55 14.37 22.33
N CYS A 40 15.17 14.36 21.15
CA CYS A 40 16.56 13.96 20.94
C CYS A 40 17.55 15.04 21.41
N GLU A 41 17.23 16.32 21.24
CA GLU A 41 18.01 17.42 21.87
C GLU A 41 17.90 17.38 23.40
N LYS A 42 16.69 17.19 23.96
CA LYS A 42 16.50 17.10 25.42
C LYS A 42 17.27 15.92 26.01
N TYR A 43 17.31 14.77 25.31
CA TYR A 43 18.17 13.65 25.68
C TYR A 43 19.66 14.00 25.59
N ARG A 44 20.11 14.64 24.51
CA ARG A 44 21.51 15.08 24.36
C ARG A 44 21.95 16.08 25.46
N ALA A 45 21.06 16.98 25.85
CA ALA A 45 21.31 18.04 26.83
C ALA A 45 21.29 17.54 28.30
N ARG A 46 20.35 16.65 28.67
CA ARG A 46 20.16 16.21 30.07
C ARG A 46 20.48 14.73 30.33
N ARG A 47 20.85 13.94 29.31
CA ARG A 47 21.10 12.47 29.33
C ARG A 47 19.97 11.58 29.88
N HIS A 48 18.83 12.16 30.29
CA HIS A 48 17.70 11.43 30.84
C HIS A 48 16.83 10.80 29.75
N PHE A 49 16.62 9.49 29.79
CA PHE A 49 15.90 8.73 28.76
C PHE A 49 14.50 9.30 28.46
N PRO A 50 14.09 9.40 27.17
CA PRO A 50 12.83 10.03 26.77
C PRO A 50 11.63 9.07 26.93
N TRP A 51 11.31 8.69 28.17
CA TRP A 51 10.24 7.73 28.50
C TRP A 51 8.90 8.00 27.80
N LYS A 52 8.49 9.27 27.65
CA LYS A 52 7.26 9.62 26.93
C LYS A 52 7.27 9.17 25.46
N MET A 53 8.42 9.15 24.80
CA MET A 53 8.53 8.59 23.43
C MET A 53 8.47 7.06 23.44
N GLY A 54 9.10 6.41 24.42
CA GLY A 54 9.03 4.96 24.61
C GLY A 54 7.59 4.46 24.85
N VAL A 55 6.83 5.13 25.72
CA VAL A 55 5.41 4.83 25.97
C VAL A 55 4.57 4.95 24.70
N GLN A 56 4.77 5.98 23.87
CA GLN A 56 4.00 6.13 22.63
C GLN A 56 4.35 5.07 21.58
N ILE A 57 5.63 4.68 21.47
CA ILE A 57 6.04 3.58 20.58
C ILE A 57 5.43 2.25 21.03
N LEU A 58 5.49 1.95 22.33
CA LEU A 58 4.84 0.78 22.93
C LEU A 58 3.33 0.79 22.66
N LYS A 59 2.67 1.95 22.83
CA LYS A 59 1.24 2.15 22.56
C LYS A 59 0.87 1.84 21.11
N ILE A 60 1.63 2.35 20.13
CA ILE A 60 1.40 2.08 18.70
C ILE A 60 1.42 0.57 18.41
N ILE A 61 2.44 -0.13 18.92
CA ILE A 61 2.60 -1.58 18.74
C ILE A 61 1.43 -2.34 19.38
N MET A 62 1.08 -2.01 20.62
CA MET A 62 0.04 -2.69 21.38
C MET A 62 -1.35 -2.48 20.78
N ILE A 63 -1.75 -1.24 20.46
CA ILE A 63 -3.06 -0.94 19.86
C ILE A 63 -3.18 -1.60 18.48
N THR A 64 -2.12 -1.56 17.66
CA THR A 64 -2.15 -2.24 16.35
C THR A 64 -2.28 -3.76 16.51
N THR A 65 -1.61 -4.34 17.50
CA THR A 65 -1.75 -5.79 17.82
C THR A 65 -3.15 -6.10 18.34
N GLN A 66 -3.73 -5.22 19.16
CA GLN A 66 -5.09 -5.32 19.67
C GLN A 66 -6.13 -5.35 18.55
N LEU A 67 -6.03 -4.40 17.61
CA LEU A 67 -6.94 -4.29 16.46
C LEU A 67 -6.80 -5.48 15.52
N VAL A 68 -5.57 -5.95 15.25
CA VAL A 68 -5.35 -7.13 14.39
C VAL A 68 -5.93 -8.41 15.02
N LEU A 69 -5.75 -8.62 16.33
CA LEU A 69 -6.33 -9.77 17.04
C LEU A 69 -7.86 -9.69 17.10
N PHE A 70 -8.42 -8.50 17.33
CA PHE A 70 -9.87 -8.28 17.32
C PHE A 70 -10.46 -8.51 15.91
N GLY A 71 -9.87 -7.89 14.89
CA GLY A 71 -10.34 -7.97 13.50
C GLY A 71 -10.29 -9.39 12.92
N LEU A 72 -9.27 -10.18 13.28
CA LEU A 72 -9.21 -11.60 12.89
C LEU A 72 -10.34 -12.44 13.49
N ASN A 73 -10.81 -12.13 14.69
CA ASN A 73 -11.95 -12.82 15.29
C ASN A 73 -13.28 -12.29 14.70
N ASN A 74 -13.42 -10.98 14.60
CA ASN A 74 -14.60 -10.33 13.99
C ASN A 74 -14.84 -10.81 12.54
N GLN A 75 -13.77 -11.02 11.75
CA GLN A 75 -13.87 -11.56 10.40
C GLN A 75 -14.50 -12.96 10.36
N LEU A 76 -14.28 -13.80 11.37
CA LEU A 76 -14.87 -15.15 11.44
C LEU A 76 -16.34 -15.10 11.86
N VAL A 77 -16.72 -14.14 12.71
CA VAL A 77 -18.11 -13.87 13.12
C VAL A 77 -18.91 -13.35 11.93
N VAL A 78 -18.38 -12.33 11.23
CA VAL A 78 -19.02 -11.75 10.03
C VAL A 78 -19.13 -12.78 8.91
N ALA A 79 -18.04 -13.50 8.58
CA ALA A 79 -18.09 -14.55 7.55
C ALA A 79 -19.10 -15.65 7.91
N TYR A 80 -19.24 -16.01 9.19
CA TYR A 80 -20.29 -16.95 9.62
C TYR A 80 -21.70 -16.36 9.46
N LYS A 81 -21.94 -15.06 9.76
CA LYS A 81 -23.25 -14.44 9.48
C LYS A 81 -23.53 -14.43 7.97
N GLU A 82 -22.57 -14.02 7.14
CA GLU A 82 -22.70 -13.97 5.67
C GLU A 82 -22.94 -15.35 5.04
N GLU A 83 -22.13 -16.36 5.40
CA GLU A 83 -22.27 -17.74 4.90
C GLU A 83 -23.63 -18.34 5.27
N ASN A 84 -24.12 -18.15 6.51
CA ASN A 84 -25.47 -18.61 6.89
C ASN A 84 -26.57 -17.79 6.23
N THR A 85 -26.41 -16.47 6.07
CA THR A 85 -27.40 -15.61 5.40
C THR A 85 -27.60 -16.06 3.95
N MET A 86 -26.51 -16.29 3.22
CA MET A 86 -26.58 -16.85 1.86
C MET A 86 -27.14 -18.28 1.84
N SER A 87 -26.78 -19.14 2.81
CA SER A 87 -27.34 -20.49 2.90
C SER A 87 -28.85 -20.48 3.14
N LEU A 88 -29.37 -19.55 3.95
CA LEU A 88 -30.80 -19.45 4.26
C LEU A 88 -31.59 -18.75 3.15
N LYS A 89 -30.99 -17.78 2.43
CA LYS A 89 -31.57 -17.27 1.16
C LYS A 89 -31.78 -18.39 0.15
N ASN A 90 -30.77 -19.24 -0.09
CA ASN A 90 -30.87 -20.38 -1.01
C ASN A 90 -31.81 -21.51 -0.52
N LEU A 91 -32.14 -21.57 0.77
CA LEU A 91 -33.04 -22.59 1.33
C LEU A 91 -34.51 -22.14 1.34
N PHE A 92 -34.80 -20.86 1.65
CA PHE A 92 -36.17 -20.38 1.79
C PHE A 92 -36.71 -19.64 0.56
N LEU A 93 -35.86 -19.06 -0.27
CA LEU A 93 -36.31 -18.30 -1.45
C LEU A 93 -36.30 -19.18 -2.70
N LYS A 94 -37.50 -19.49 -3.19
CA LYS A 94 -37.71 -20.20 -4.46
C LYS A 94 -37.01 -19.45 -5.60
N ASP A 95 -36.26 -20.19 -6.43
CA ASP A 95 -35.57 -19.70 -7.63
C ASP A 95 -34.56 -18.55 -7.42
N TYR A 96 -34.00 -18.39 -6.20
CA TYR A 96 -32.97 -17.39 -5.91
C TYR A 96 -31.67 -17.62 -6.71
N SER A 97 -31.16 -16.56 -7.36
CA SER A 97 -30.03 -16.63 -8.30
C SER A 97 -28.63 -16.63 -7.66
N GLY A 98 -28.55 -16.54 -6.32
CA GLY A 98 -27.28 -16.41 -5.59
C GLY A 98 -26.72 -14.97 -5.51
N VAL A 99 -27.42 -13.99 -6.10
CA VAL A 99 -27.09 -12.56 -6.05
C VAL A 99 -28.40 -11.79 -5.94
N ASP A 100 -28.49 -10.83 -5.01
CA ASP A 100 -29.56 -9.84 -4.93
C ASP A 100 -29.38 -8.80 -6.07
N PRO A 101 -30.32 -8.65 -7.03
CA PRO A 101 -30.13 -7.78 -8.19
C PRO A 101 -30.23 -6.28 -7.88
N ASP A 102 -31.25 -5.87 -7.12
CA ASP A 102 -31.64 -4.46 -6.91
C ASP A 102 -32.23 -4.27 -5.48
N ASP A 103 -31.39 -4.49 -4.45
CA ASP A 103 -31.69 -4.51 -3.00
C ASP A 103 -32.74 -5.53 -2.50
N TYR A 104 -33.63 -6.06 -3.35
CA TYR A 104 -34.50 -7.21 -3.05
C TYR A 104 -33.87 -8.53 -3.51
N SER A 105 -34.30 -9.66 -2.95
CA SER A 105 -33.73 -10.99 -3.26
C SER A 105 -34.43 -11.72 -4.40
N VAL A 106 -35.75 -11.64 -4.49
CA VAL A 106 -36.56 -12.22 -5.58
C VAL A 106 -37.71 -11.25 -5.92
N ALA A 107 -38.12 -11.18 -7.18
CA ALA A 107 -39.34 -10.47 -7.61
C ALA A 107 -40.36 -11.46 -8.20
N VAL A 108 -41.62 -11.30 -7.83
CA VAL A 108 -42.72 -12.20 -8.21
C VAL A 108 -43.81 -11.41 -8.92
N TYR A 109 -44.25 -11.89 -10.09
CA TYR A 109 -45.11 -11.15 -11.03
C TYR A 109 -46.51 -11.77 -11.21
N THR A 110 -46.81 -12.86 -10.50
CA THR A 110 -48.08 -13.60 -10.63
C THR A 110 -48.62 -14.00 -9.26
N GLN A 111 -49.94 -13.98 -9.08
CA GLN A 111 -50.60 -14.37 -7.84
C GLN A 111 -50.30 -15.82 -7.46
N GLU A 112 -50.36 -16.73 -8.45
CA GLU A 112 -49.94 -18.13 -8.31
C GLU A 112 -48.48 -18.23 -7.83
N GLY A 113 -47.56 -17.45 -8.40
CA GLY A 113 -46.16 -17.39 -7.98
C GLY A 113 -45.97 -16.93 -6.53
N VAL A 114 -46.80 -16.00 -6.04
CA VAL A 114 -46.74 -15.56 -4.62
C VAL A 114 -47.18 -16.70 -3.70
N TYR A 115 -48.27 -17.40 -4.03
CA TYR A 115 -48.69 -18.60 -3.30
C TYR A 115 -47.62 -19.69 -3.33
N ASP A 116 -47.02 -19.95 -4.48
CA ASP A 116 -45.97 -20.95 -4.67
C ASP A 116 -44.74 -20.65 -3.79
N SER A 117 -44.23 -19.41 -3.81
CA SER A 117 -43.10 -18.99 -2.98
C SER A 117 -43.43 -19.03 -1.48
N LEU A 118 -44.64 -18.61 -1.09
CA LEU A 118 -45.10 -18.64 0.30
C LEU A 118 -45.27 -20.07 0.82
N PHE A 119 -45.83 -20.98 0.04
CA PHE A 119 -45.94 -22.39 0.43
C PHE A 119 -44.61 -23.15 0.35
N TYR A 120 -43.69 -22.74 -0.52
CA TYR A 120 -42.31 -23.27 -0.57
C TYR A 120 -41.57 -22.97 0.75
N ILE A 121 -41.66 -21.74 1.27
CA ILE A 121 -41.06 -21.36 2.56
C ILE A 121 -41.51 -22.29 3.69
N PHE A 122 -42.81 -22.59 3.80
CA PHE A 122 -43.32 -23.47 4.85
C PHE A 122 -42.88 -24.93 4.69
N ASP A 123 -42.83 -25.42 3.45
CA ASP A 123 -42.36 -26.77 3.15
C ASP A 123 -40.87 -26.94 3.54
N GLN A 124 -40.02 -26.02 3.08
CA GLN A 124 -38.59 -25.98 3.40
C GLN A 124 -38.34 -25.78 4.90
N TYR A 125 -39.14 -24.94 5.58
CA TYR A 125 -39.06 -24.77 7.03
C TYR A 125 -39.38 -26.07 7.78
N SER A 126 -40.39 -26.84 7.36
CA SER A 126 -40.73 -28.11 8.02
C SER A 126 -39.73 -29.23 7.79
N GLN A 127 -39.07 -29.23 6.63
CA GLN A 127 -38.04 -30.19 6.23
C GLN A 127 -36.62 -29.76 6.62
N LEU A 128 -36.46 -28.63 7.34
CA LEU A 128 -35.17 -28.01 7.69
C LEU A 128 -34.15 -29.01 8.28
N GLY A 129 -34.61 -29.95 9.11
CA GLY A 129 -33.76 -30.95 9.76
C GLY A 129 -33.23 -32.06 8.84
N GLU A 130 -33.78 -32.21 7.63
CA GLU A 130 -33.30 -33.16 6.61
C GLU A 130 -32.60 -32.45 5.44
N LEU A 131 -32.99 -31.20 5.14
CA LEU A 131 -32.43 -30.40 4.04
C LEU A 131 -31.19 -29.58 4.42
N SER A 132 -31.06 -29.15 5.70
CA SER A 132 -29.94 -28.31 6.12
C SER A 132 -28.63 -29.10 6.22
N VAL A 133 -27.61 -28.65 5.46
CA VAL A 133 -26.21 -29.08 5.62
C VAL A 133 -25.55 -28.41 6.83
N GLY A 134 -26.06 -27.25 7.26
CA GLY A 134 -25.54 -26.51 8.42
C GLY A 134 -26.05 -27.06 9.76
N PRO A 135 -25.29 -26.91 10.87
CA PRO A 135 -25.72 -27.27 12.22
C PRO A 135 -26.72 -26.24 12.77
N ILE A 136 -27.91 -26.22 12.17
CA ILE A 136 -29.02 -25.31 12.44
C ILE A 136 -30.22 -26.14 12.92
N SER A 137 -30.90 -25.66 13.95
CA SER A 137 -32.14 -26.23 14.47
C SER A 137 -33.22 -25.15 14.58
N TYR A 138 -34.47 -25.57 14.81
CA TYR A 138 -35.51 -24.69 15.33
C TYR A 138 -35.07 -24.07 16.67
N ALA A 139 -35.62 -22.90 17.01
CA ALA A 139 -35.46 -22.32 18.33
C ALA A 139 -36.42 -22.97 19.35
N GLU A 140 -35.90 -23.30 20.53
CA GLU A 140 -36.67 -23.77 21.70
C GLU A 140 -36.85 -22.67 22.76
N ASP A 141 -38.01 -22.63 23.40
CA ASP A 141 -38.33 -21.79 24.56
C ASP A 141 -37.76 -22.37 25.88
N THR A 142 -37.92 -21.68 27.02
CA THR A 142 -37.35 -22.12 28.33
C THR A 142 -37.83 -23.50 28.77
N ASP A 143 -39.06 -23.87 28.41
CA ASP A 143 -39.66 -25.18 28.71
C ASP A 143 -39.35 -26.26 27.65
N ARG A 144 -38.44 -25.96 26.69
CA ARG A 144 -38.07 -26.80 25.53
C ARG A 144 -39.18 -27.07 24.52
N ASN A 145 -40.23 -26.26 24.53
CA ASN A 145 -41.21 -26.24 23.45
C ASN A 145 -40.60 -25.55 22.22
N LEU A 146 -40.94 -26.01 21.02
CA LEU A 146 -40.51 -25.40 19.76
C LEU A 146 -41.23 -24.06 19.58
N LEU A 147 -40.49 -23.00 19.23
CA LEU A 147 -41.08 -21.70 18.90
C LEU A 147 -41.76 -21.78 17.52
N PRO A 148 -43.00 -21.27 17.38
CA PRO A 148 -43.77 -21.38 16.15
C PRO A 148 -43.33 -20.37 15.09
N ILE A 149 -43.42 -20.75 13.82
CA ILE A 149 -43.31 -19.80 12.70
C ILE A 149 -44.55 -18.92 12.66
N THR A 150 -44.35 -17.61 12.58
CA THR A 150 -45.40 -16.60 12.63
C THR A 150 -45.56 -15.97 11.25
N VAL A 151 -46.79 -15.92 10.75
CA VAL A 151 -47.14 -15.35 9.44
C VAL A 151 -48.16 -14.26 9.66
N CYS A 152 -47.83 -13.02 9.28
CA CYS A 152 -48.73 -11.88 9.34
C CYS A 152 -49.00 -11.36 7.92
N LYS A 153 -50.25 -11.02 7.60
CA LYS A 153 -50.60 -10.19 6.45
C LYS A 153 -51.09 -8.82 6.91
N GLU A 154 -50.65 -7.77 6.24
CA GLU A 154 -51.07 -6.39 6.47
C GLU A 154 -51.80 -5.87 5.23
N SER A 155 -53.02 -5.36 5.41
CA SER A 155 -53.91 -4.96 4.31
C SER A 155 -54.83 -3.81 4.70
N TYR A 156 -55.26 -3.00 3.73
CA TYR A 156 -56.25 -1.94 3.95
C TYR A 156 -57.57 -2.49 4.50
N ARG A 157 -58.09 -1.88 5.57
CA ARG A 157 -59.26 -2.35 6.32
C ARG A 157 -60.54 -2.39 5.47
N ARG A 158 -60.64 -1.52 4.48
CA ARG A 158 -61.59 -1.60 3.35
C ARG A 158 -60.88 -1.18 2.08
N GLY A 159 -61.31 -1.77 0.98
CA GLY A 159 -61.01 -1.33 -0.36
C GLY A 159 -62.07 -1.90 -1.27
N ASP A 160 -62.79 -1.05 -1.99
CA ASP A 160 -63.40 -1.45 -3.26
C ASP A 160 -62.68 -0.71 -4.37
N ILE A 161 -62.17 -1.47 -5.33
CA ILE A 161 -61.29 -1.01 -6.40
C ILE A 161 -61.66 -1.78 -7.67
N SER A 162 -62.73 -1.35 -8.34
CA SER A 162 -63.04 -1.76 -9.71
C SER A 162 -62.28 -0.83 -10.69
N PRO A 163 -61.25 -1.31 -11.41
CA PRO A 163 -60.49 -0.45 -12.33
C PRO A 163 -61.29 0.05 -13.54
N SER A 164 -62.54 -0.38 -13.68
CA SER A 164 -63.49 0.00 -14.73
C SER A 164 -64.32 1.25 -14.41
N ASP A 165 -64.48 1.60 -13.12
CA ASP A 165 -65.57 2.51 -12.70
C ASP A 165 -65.07 3.88 -12.22
N GLU A 166 -63.75 4.11 -12.29
CA GLU A 166 -62.98 5.29 -11.85
C GLU A 166 -63.09 5.67 -10.35
N ALA A 167 -64.13 5.24 -9.65
CA ALA A 167 -64.31 5.41 -8.21
C ALA A 167 -63.59 4.30 -7.42
N PHE A 168 -62.97 4.69 -6.30
CA PHE A 168 -62.40 3.79 -5.31
C PHE A 168 -62.72 4.30 -3.90
N ASP A 169 -63.09 3.40 -2.98
CA ASP A 169 -63.25 3.70 -1.56
C ASP A 169 -62.27 2.81 -0.78
N ILE A 170 -61.24 3.44 -0.21
CA ILE A 170 -60.14 2.76 0.48
C ILE A 170 -60.00 3.38 1.87
N ASP A 171 -60.15 2.53 2.89
CA ASP A 171 -59.87 2.87 4.28
C ASP A 171 -58.37 2.72 4.53
N ALA A 172 -57.69 3.83 4.81
CA ALA A 172 -56.27 3.88 5.08
C ALA A 172 -55.87 3.27 6.43
N GLU A 173 -56.82 2.87 7.29
CA GLU A 173 -56.51 2.02 8.44
C GLU A 173 -55.96 0.65 8.00
N LEU A 174 -54.87 0.23 8.65
CA LEU A 174 -54.23 -1.05 8.35
C LEU A 174 -54.77 -2.15 9.26
N GLU A 175 -55.32 -3.20 8.65
CA GLU A 175 -55.69 -4.43 9.33
C GLU A 175 -54.55 -5.44 9.26
N LYS A 176 -54.05 -5.85 10.44
CA LYS A 176 -52.97 -6.83 10.58
C LYS A 176 -53.52 -8.13 11.17
N VAL A 177 -53.47 -9.20 10.39
CA VAL A 177 -53.89 -10.54 10.82
C VAL A 177 -52.65 -11.44 10.88
N CYS A 178 -52.45 -12.14 12.00
CA CYS A 178 -51.32 -13.05 12.18
C CYS A 178 -51.78 -14.46 12.60
N ILE A 179 -51.05 -15.47 12.14
CA ILE A 179 -51.20 -16.88 12.53
C ILE A 179 -49.85 -17.47 12.97
N HIS A 180 -49.88 -18.44 13.89
CA HIS A 180 -48.69 -19.10 14.45
C HIS A 180 -48.76 -20.62 14.22
N HIS A 181 -47.71 -21.21 13.65
CA HIS A 181 -47.67 -22.60 13.21
C HIS A 181 -46.52 -23.40 13.85
N GLU A 182 -46.78 -24.64 14.25
CA GLU A 182 -45.73 -25.54 14.73
C GLU A 182 -44.94 -26.18 13.57
N PRO A 183 -43.60 -26.30 13.65
CA PRO A 183 -42.77 -26.67 12.49
C PRO A 183 -43.07 -27.99 11.76
N ARG A 184 -43.90 -28.89 12.31
CA ARG A 184 -44.03 -30.28 11.85
C ARG A 184 -45.32 -30.62 11.07
N THR A 185 -46.23 -29.67 10.85
CA THR A 185 -47.63 -29.99 10.44
C THR A 185 -48.14 -29.30 9.15
N VAL A 186 -47.26 -29.00 8.19
CA VAL A 186 -47.58 -28.28 6.93
C VAL A 186 -48.79 -28.87 6.18
N ASN A 187 -48.89 -30.20 6.06
CA ASN A 187 -49.97 -30.86 5.32
C ASN A 187 -51.35 -30.77 5.98
N GLN A 188 -51.43 -30.40 7.27
CA GLN A 188 -52.69 -30.09 7.96
C GLN A 188 -52.98 -28.58 7.97
N TRP A 189 -51.94 -27.75 7.91
CA TRP A 189 -52.06 -26.29 7.94
C TRP A 189 -52.80 -25.72 6.72
N LYS A 190 -52.47 -26.20 5.51
CA LYS A 190 -53.06 -25.71 4.25
C LYS A 190 -54.59 -25.89 4.19
N THR A 191 -55.14 -26.90 4.86
CA THR A 191 -56.58 -27.20 4.85
C THR A 191 -57.33 -26.60 6.04
N GLN A 192 -56.65 -26.27 7.15
CA GLN A 192 -57.28 -25.67 8.33
C GLN A 192 -57.41 -24.14 8.23
N ASN A 193 -56.43 -23.45 7.62
CA ASN A 193 -56.37 -21.99 7.57
C ASN A 193 -56.60 -21.40 6.17
N SER A 194 -57.45 -22.04 5.36
CA SER A 194 -57.74 -21.58 3.99
C SER A 194 -58.24 -20.13 3.92
N SER A 195 -59.04 -19.67 4.89
CA SER A 195 -59.52 -18.28 4.98
C SER A 195 -58.44 -17.24 5.29
N PHE A 196 -57.29 -17.64 5.87
CA PHE A 196 -56.16 -16.73 6.01
C PHE A 196 -55.40 -16.60 4.69
N PHE A 197 -55.25 -17.70 3.95
CA PHE A 197 -54.55 -17.74 2.67
C PHE A 197 -55.42 -17.29 1.48
N ASP A 198 -56.63 -16.80 1.72
CA ASP A 198 -57.37 -16.01 0.73
C ASP A 198 -56.79 -14.57 0.73
N LEU A 199 -56.11 -14.18 -0.35
CA LEU A 199 -55.35 -12.93 -0.45
C LEU A 199 -56.02 -11.93 -1.41
N ASP A 200 -56.63 -10.90 -0.84
CA ASP A 200 -57.06 -9.69 -1.55
C ASP A 200 -55.84 -8.88 -2.06
N PHE A 201 -55.21 -9.29 -3.16
CA PHE A 201 -53.98 -8.66 -3.69
C PHE A 201 -54.11 -7.14 -3.99
N TYR A 202 -55.32 -6.62 -4.13
CA TYR A 202 -55.63 -5.19 -4.32
C TYR A 202 -55.65 -4.41 -3.00
N ARG A 203 -55.88 -5.07 -1.85
CA ARG A 203 -55.81 -4.50 -0.49
C ARG A 203 -54.53 -4.88 0.26
N LEU A 204 -53.85 -5.96 -0.15
CA LEU A 204 -52.65 -6.49 0.47
C LEU A 204 -51.45 -5.55 0.28
N ILE A 205 -50.85 -5.13 1.39
CA ILE A 205 -49.68 -4.25 1.42
C ILE A 205 -48.41 -5.07 1.57
N ASP A 206 -48.38 -5.99 2.54
CA ASP A 206 -47.32 -6.98 2.64
C ASP A 206 -47.73 -8.27 3.38
N ILE A 207 -46.86 -9.28 3.26
CA ILE A 207 -46.88 -10.49 4.10
C ILE A 207 -45.50 -10.63 4.76
N LYS A 208 -45.47 -10.68 6.09
CA LYS A 208 -44.27 -10.86 6.91
C LYS A 208 -44.28 -12.26 7.54
N ILE A 209 -43.28 -13.08 7.21
CA ILE A 209 -43.04 -14.39 7.81
C ILE A 209 -41.83 -14.27 8.73
N ASN A 210 -42.00 -14.58 10.02
CA ASN A 210 -40.96 -14.49 11.05
C ASN A 210 -40.78 -15.82 11.78
N PHE A 211 -39.55 -16.29 11.93
CA PHE A 211 -39.19 -17.45 12.75
C PHE A 211 -37.76 -17.37 13.28
N GLN A 212 -37.55 -17.97 14.46
CA GLN A 212 -36.23 -18.11 15.07
C GLN A 212 -35.62 -19.49 14.80
N LEU A 213 -34.35 -19.49 14.39
CA LEU A 213 -33.49 -20.67 14.30
C LEU A 213 -32.32 -20.54 15.28
N LYS A 214 -31.74 -21.67 15.70
CA LYS A 214 -30.53 -21.72 16.53
C LYS A 214 -29.40 -22.42 15.77
N GLY A 215 -28.19 -21.89 15.84
CA GLY A 215 -27.01 -22.47 15.18
C GLY A 215 -25.77 -22.43 16.06
N ILE A 216 -24.76 -23.24 15.73
CA ILE A 216 -23.49 -23.30 16.48
C ILE A 216 -22.30 -23.04 15.56
N ASN A 217 -21.48 -22.04 15.87
CA ASN A 217 -20.25 -21.77 15.14
C ASN A 217 -19.12 -22.69 15.62
N LEU A 218 -18.87 -23.76 14.87
CA LEU A 218 -17.79 -24.72 15.14
C LEU A 218 -16.40 -24.26 14.66
N GLN A 219 -16.30 -23.12 13.96
CA GLN A 219 -15.01 -22.63 13.43
C GLN A 219 -14.10 -22.10 14.54
N THR A 220 -14.65 -21.44 15.57
CA THR A 220 -13.91 -20.88 16.73
C THR A 220 -13.17 -21.96 17.53
N VAL A 221 -13.77 -23.16 17.64
CA VAL A 221 -13.19 -24.33 18.33
C VAL A 221 -11.83 -24.72 17.71
N ARG A 222 -11.67 -24.55 16.38
CA ARG A 222 -10.39 -24.83 15.68
C ARG A 222 -9.28 -23.86 16.09
N GLN A 223 -9.63 -22.67 16.61
CA GLN A 223 -8.71 -21.64 17.08
C GLN A 223 -8.45 -21.69 18.60
N ARG A 224 -9.07 -22.66 19.31
CA ARG A 224 -9.06 -22.81 20.77
C ARG A 224 -9.78 -21.68 21.51
N GLU A 225 -10.86 -21.20 20.91
CA GLU A 225 -11.89 -20.43 21.63
C GLU A 225 -13.12 -21.33 21.84
N LEU A 226 -14.10 -20.85 22.61
CA LEU A 226 -15.34 -21.59 22.85
C LEU A 226 -16.26 -21.49 21.62
N PRO A 227 -17.12 -22.49 21.36
CA PRO A 227 -18.17 -22.37 20.36
C PRO A 227 -19.17 -21.30 20.81
N ASP A 228 -19.54 -20.42 19.89
CA ASP A 228 -20.61 -19.45 20.08
C ASP A 228 -21.93 -20.02 19.54
N CYS A 229 -23.01 -19.84 20.31
CA CYS A 229 -24.37 -20.26 19.96
C CYS A 229 -25.12 -19.05 19.42
N TYR A 230 -25.60 -19.12 18.18
CA TYR A 230 -26.31 -18.02 17.51
C TYR A 230 -27.82 -18.27 17.54
N SER A 231 -28.59 -17.22 17.86
CA SER A 231 -29.97 -17.10 17.39
C SER A 231 -29.93 -16.47 16.00
N PHE A 232 -30.76 -16.95 15.08
CA PHE A 232 -31.04 -16.31 13.79
C PHE A 232 -32.52 -15.98 13.74
N ASP A 233 -32.83 -14.70 13.77
CA ASP A 233 -34.17 -14.15 13.64
C ASP A 233 -34.39 -13.86 12.15
N VAL A 234 -35.18 -14.71 11.50
CA VAL A 234 -35.37 -14.71 10.04
C VAL A 234 -36.68 -14.04 9.71
N LEU A 235 -36.62 -12.90 9.00
CA LEU A 235 -37.79 -12.17 8.51
C LEU A 235 -37.82 -12.25 6.98
N ILE A 236 -38.88 -12.84 6.43
CA ILE A 236 -39.16 -12.82 4.99
C ILE A 236 -40.34 -11.89 4.74
N THR A 237 -40.14 -10.85 3.94
CA THR A 237 -41.16 -9.84 3.63
C THR A 237 -41.51 -9.86 2.15
N PHE A 238 -42.77 -10.13 1.85
CA PHE A 238 -43.39 -9.97 0.53
C PHE A 238 -43.99 -8.56 0.45
N ASP A 239 -43.25 -7.62 -0.12
CA ASP A 239 -43.64 -6.21 -0.27
C ASP A 239 -44.47 -5.98 -1.55
N ASN A 240 -45.66 -5.41 -1.37
CA ASN A 240 -46.58 -4.98 -2.42
C ASN A 240 -46.97 -3.49 -2.27
N HIS A 241 -46.27 -2.67 -1.47
CA HIS A 241 -46.65 -1.27 -1.18
C HIS A 241 -46.84 -0.41 -2.45
N CYS A 242 -46.11 -0.72 -3.53
CA CYS A 242 -46.22 -0.01 -4.81
C CYS A 242 -47.42 -0.46 -5.68
N HIS A 243 -48.11 -1.56 -5.31
CA HIS A 243 -49.20 -2.21 -6.07
C HIS A 243 -48.92 -2.38 -7.58
N SER A 244 -47.64 -2.51 -7.96
CA SER A 244 -47.16 -2.34 -9.34
C SER A 244 -47.32 -3.57 -10.25
N GLY A 245 -48.00 -4.62 -9.79
CA GLY A 245 -48.01 -5.94 -10.43
C GLY A 245 -46.72 -6.75 -10.22
N MET A 246 -45.78 -6.23 -9.41
CA MET A 246 -44.56 -6.90 -8.98
C MET A 246 -44.48 -6.85 -7.45
N VAL A 247 -44.45 -8.02 -6.81
CA VAL A 247 -44.20 -8.19 -5.39
C VAL A 247 -42.70 -8.42 -5.18
N LYS A 248 -42.06 -7.60 -4.35
CA LYS A 248 -40.64 -7.78 -3.99
C LYS A 248 -40.54 -8.70 -2.79
N VAL A 249 -39.58 -9.63 -2.81
CA VAL A 249 -39.33 -10.55 -1.69
C VAL A 249 -37.96 -10.25 -1.11
N PHE A 250 -37.97 -9.81 0.15
CA PHE A 250 -36.80 -9.56 0.97
C PHE A 250 -36.62 -10.72 1.97
N LEU A 251 -35.38 -11.04 2.32
CA LEU A 251 -35.04 -11.96 3.40
C LEU A 251 -33.93 -11.33 4.25
N ASP A 252 -34.34 -10.86 5.42
CA ASP A 252 -33.50 -10.23 6.42
C ASP A 252 -33.20 -11.23 7.54
N ILE A 253 -31.96 -11.25 8.01
CA ILE A 253 -31.54 -12.10 9.13
C ILE A 253 -30.77 -11.26 10.14
N ASP A 254 -31.35 -11.12 11.32
CA ASP A 254 -30.62 -10.70 12.50
C ASP A 254 -30.05 -11.91 13.23
N ALA A 255 -28.86 -11.74 13.82
CA ALA A 255 -28.04 -12.84 14.31
C ALA A 255 -27.40 -12.48 15.65
N GLU A 256 -27.99 -12.95 16.75
CA GLU A 256 -27.50 -12.69 18.10
C GLU A 256 -26.56 -13.81 18.57
N SER A 257 -25.31 -13.45 18.92
CA SER A 257 -24.35 -14.41 19.48
C SER A 257 -24.51 -14.55 21.00
N SER A 258 -24.57 -15.77 21.51
CA SER A 258 -24.74 -16.10 22.92
C SER A 258 -23.77 -17.19 23.40
N ALA A 259 -23.53 -17.26 24.71
CA ALA A 259 -22.70 -18.29 25.30
C ALA A 259 -23.47 -19.62 25.44
N CYS A 260 -22.97 -20.70 24.83
CA CYS A 260 -23.55 -22.03 24.95
C CYS A 260 -23.52 -22.54 26.41
N LYS A 261 -24.70 -22.80 27.00
CA LYS A 261 -24.84 -23.06 28.45
C LYS A 261 -24.24 -24.38 28.95
N ASP A 262 -24.14 -25.40 28.09
CA ASP A 262 -23.52 -26.71 28.40
C ASP A 262 -22.57 -27.12 27.27
N TRP A 263 -21.27 -27.29 27.58
CA TRP A 263 -20.28 -27.77 26.61
C TRP A 263 -19.27 -28.74 27.25
N LYS A 264 -18.84 -29.76 26.48
CA LYS A 264 -17.87 -30.79 26.92
C LYS A 264 -16.85 -31.04 25.81
N ILE A 265 -15.77 -30.25 25.79
CA ILE A 265 -14.71 -30.34 24.78
C ILE A 265 -13.52 -31.13 25.33
N SER A 266 -13.21 -32.26 24.72
CA SER A 266 -12.10 -33.14 25.10
C SER A 266 -10.74 -32.63 24.58
N GLY A 267 -10.26 -31.52 25.13
CA GLY A 267 -8.95 -30.97 24.76
C GLY A 267 -8.52 -29.74 25.56
N THR A 268 -7.27 -29.31 25.38
CA THR A 268 -6.65 -28.16 26.09
C THR A 268 -7.05 -26.79 25.50
N ALA A 269 -8.35 -26.59 25.25
CA ALA A 269 -8.89 -25.37 24.64
C ALA A 269 -8.82 -24.12 25.53
N GLN A 270 -8.84 -24.28 26.86
CA GLN A 270 -9.18 -23.21 27.80
C GLN A 270 -8.09 -22.14 28.07
N LYS A 271 -6.92 -22.18 27.41
CA LYS A 271 -5.76 -21.34 27.80
C LYS A 271 -5.62 -19.99 27.11
N ASN A 272 -6.31 -19.70 26.00
CA ASN A 272 -6.06 -18.49 25.22
C ASN A 272 -6.77 -17.23 25.74
N THR A 273 -8.05 -17.32 26.11
CA THR A 273 -8.91 -16.16 26.44
C THR A 273 -8.39 -15.31 27.59
N HIS A 274 -7.86 -15.93 28.66
CA HIS A 274 -7.29 -15.19 29.80
C HIS A 274 -6.08 -14.31 29.40
N TYR A 275 -5.28 -14.71 28.40
CA TYR A 275 -4.18 -13.88 27.93
C TYR A 275 -4.66 -12.67 27.11
N LEU A 276 -5.79 -12.80 26.40
CA LEU A 276 -6.39 -11.69 25.65
C LEU A 276 -6.96 -10.62 26.60
N LEU A 277 -7.72 -11.01 27.62
CA LEU A 277 -8.24 -10.09 28.64
C LEU A 277 -7.11 -9.36 29.41
N VAL A 278 -6.04 -10.08 29.78
CA VAL A 278 -4.86 -9.47 30.43
C VAL A 278 -4.11 -8.51 29.48
N PHE A 279 -4.05 -8.84 28.19
CA PHE A 279 -3.46 -7.96 27.18
C PHE A 279 -4.31 -6.68 26.99
N ASP A 280 -5.63 -6.81 26.87
CA ASP A 280 -6.54 -5.67 26.72
C ASP A 280 -6.51 -4.73 27.95
N ALA A 281 -6.45 -5.28 29.17
CA ALA A 281 -6.21 -4.51 30.39
C ALA A 281 -4.84 -3.78 30.38
N PHE A 282 -3.80 -4.38 29.80
CA PHE A 282 -2.49 -3.74 29.64
C PHE A 282 -2.52 -2.61 28.58
N VAL A 283 -3.33 -2.73 27.52
CA VAL A 283 -3.59 -1.63 26.58
C VAL A 283 -4.23 -0.44 27.30
N ILE A 284 -5.26 -0.67 28.11
CA ILE A 284 -5.92 0.38 28.92
C ILE A 284 -4.89 1.08 29.81
N LEU A 285 -4.04 0.33 30.53
CA LEU A 285 -2.99 0.90 31.38
C LEU A 285 -2.01 1.80 30.61
N VAL A 286 -1.54 1.35 29.44
CA VAL A 286 -0.60 2.14 28.60
C VAL A 286 -1.29 3.39 28.04
N CYS A 287 -2.58 3.33 27.70
CA CYS A 287 -3.36 4.48 27.25
C CYS A 287 -3.61 5.49 28.38
N ILE A 288 -3.89 5.04 29.61
CA ILE A 288 -4.01 5.93 30.78
C ILE A 288 -2.67 6.64 31.06
N ILE A 289 -1.55 5.92 31.02
CA ILE A 289 -0.21 6.51 31.20
C ILE A 289 0.09 7.50 30.06
N SER A 290 -0.27 7.18 28.81
CA SER A 290 -0.18 8.09 27.66
C SER A 290 -0.96 9.38 27.90
N ALA A 291 -2.24 9.28 28.25
CA ALA A 291 -3.13 10.40 28.48
C ALA A 291 -2.61 11.30 29.61
N VAL A 292 -2.23 10.74 30.77
CA VAL A 292 -1.66 11.50 31.90
C VAL A 292 -0.37 12.23 31.50
N LEU A 293 0.53 11.58 30.76
CA LEU A 293 1.76 12.22 30.26
C LEU A 293 1.49 13.29 29.20
N CYS A 294 0.38 13.20 28.45
CA CYS A 294 -0.06 14.21 27.49
C CYS A 294 -0.74 15.40 28.16
N SER A 295 -1.73 15.18 29.03
CA SER A 295 -2.39 16.23 29.81
C SER A 295 -1.39 17.04 30.65
N ARG A 296 -0.41 16.38 31.31
CA ARG A 296 0.68 17.10 32.01
C ARG A 296 1.53 17.98 31.10
N SER A 297 1.65 17.66 29.81
CA SER A 297 2.37 18.49 28.83
C SER A 297 1.53 19.67 28.35
N ILE A 298 0.21 19.52 28.20
CA ILE A 298 -0.71 20.62 27.89
C ILE A 298 -0.78 21.61 29.06
N VAL A 299 -0.91 21.12 30.30
CA VAL A 299 -0.89 21.96 31.51
C VAL A 299 0.45 22.71 31.65
N LEU A 300 1.58 22.10 31.28
CA LEU A 300 2.87 22.79 31.22
C LEU A 300 2.88 23.87 30.13
N ALA A 301 2.36 23.59 28.94
CA ALA A 301 2.26 24.55 27.84
C ALA A 301 1.43 25.78 28.21
N VAL A 302 0.25 25.57 28.80
CA VAL A 302 -0.63 26.66 29.28
C VAL A 302 0.05 27.50 30.36
N ARG A 303 0.75 26.87 31.34
CA ARG A 303 1.49 27.60 32.37
C ARG A 303 2.66 28.41 31.81
N LEU A 304 3.36 27.90 30.79
CA LEU A 304 4.43 28.63 30.10
C LEU A 304 3.87 29.80 29.28
N LEU A 305 2.79 29.60 28.54
CA LEU A 305 2.08 30.65 27.81
C LEU A 305 1.57 31.76 28.75
N GLN A 306 0.99 31.40 29.90
CA GLN A 306 0.57 32.35 30.95
C GLN A 306 1.74 33.10 31.63
N ARG A 307 2.97 32.60 31.54
CA ARG A 307 4.17 33.28 32.06
C ARG A 307 4.82 34.16 30.99
N PHE A 308 4.84 33.71 29.73
CA PHE A 308 5.31 34.47 28.57
C PHE A 308 4.39 35.65 28.24
N SER A 309 3.07 35.44 28.28
CA SER A 309 2.07 36.50 28.05
C SER A 309 2.18 37.62 29.10
N ARG A 310 2.40 37.28 30.37
CA ARG A 310 2.65 38.28 31.42
C ARG A 310 3.96 39.03 31.21
N TYR A 311 5.06 38.34 30.90
CA TYR A 311 6.34 39.00 30.59
C TYR A 311 6.23 39.99 29.41
N LEU A 312 5.44 39.68 28.38
CA LEU A 312 5.21 40.59 27.24
C LEU A 312 4.29 41.77 27.57
N ASP A 313 3.28 41.58 28.43
CA ASP A 313 2.39 42.65 28.89
C ASP A 313 3.10 43.59 29.89
N GLU A 314 3.86 43.02 30.84
CA GLU A 314 4.63 43.72 31.87
C GLU A 314 5.81 44.53 31.31
N ASN A 315 6.58 43.99 30.34
CA ASN A 315 7.79 44.65 29.82
C ASN A 315 7.61 45.39 28.48
N TYR A 316 6.60 45.04 27.68
CA TYR A 316 6.41 45.61 26.34
C TYR A 316 4.98 46.05 26.05
N SER A 317 4.03 45.88 26.99
CA SER A 317 2.60 46.18 26.84
C SER A 317 1.97 45.57 25.57
N ARG A 318 2.43 44.35 25.19
CA ARG A 318 1.95 43.61 24.02
C ARG A 318 1.34 42.28 24.41
N LYS A 319 0.21 41.95 23.78
CA LYS A 319 -0.42 40.62 23.87
C LYS A 319 0.16 39.69 22.81
N VAL A 320 0.25 38.40 23.13
CA VAL A 320 0.79 37.33 22.26
C VAL A 320 -0.08 37.18 21.00
N CYS A 321 0.48 37.30 19.78
CA CYS A 321 -0.26 37.02 18.54
C CYS A 321 -0.81 35.57 18.55
N GLU A 322 -1.97 35.31 17.94
CA GLU A 322 -2.62 33.98 17.94
C GLU A 322 -1.73 32.87 17.35
N ASP A 323 -0.90 33.19 16.35
CA ASP A 323 0.09 32.27 15.76
C ASP A 323 1.01 31.65 16.83
N ASP A 324 1.59 32.48 17.71
CA ASP A 324 2.48 32.05 18.79
C ASP A 324 1.70 31.22 19.84
N GLN A 325 0.46 31.60 20.16
CA GLN A 325 -0.40 30.80 21.05
C GLN A 325 -0.65 29.40 20.49
N SER A 326 -0.80 29.27 19.16
CA SER A 326 -0.95 27.98 18.47
C SER A 326 0.32 27.12 18.49
N GLU A 327 1.50 27.72 18.65
CA GLU A 327 2.77 26.99 18.76
C GLU A 327 2.94 26.36 20.16
N PHE A 328 2.47 27.04 21.22
CA PHE A 328 2.35 26.46 22.56
C PHE A 328 1.30 25.33 22.62
N LEU A 329 0.08 25.59 22.13
CA LEU A 329 -1.07 24.65 22.17
C LEU A 329 -1.01 23.61 21.05
N ASN A 330 0.04 22.80 21.10
CA ASN A 330 0.36 21.79 20.11
C ASN A 330 -0.73 20.69 19.99
N GLY A 331 -1.57 20.80 18.94
CA GLY A 331 -2.71 19.91 18.67
C GLY A 331 -2.37 18.42 18.52
N TRP A 332 -1.12 18.05 18.25
CA TRP A 332 -0.70 16.64 18.28
C TRP A 332 -0.84 16.00 19.66
N TYR A 333 -0.88 16.78 20.76
CA TYR A 333 -1.21 16.24 22.09
C TYR A 333 -2.71 16.04 22.30
N LEU A 334 -3.55 16.92 21.74
CA LEU A 334 -5.02 16.78 21.81
C LEU A 334 -5.45 15.52 21.07
N MET A 335 -5.00 15.34 19.83
CA MET A 335 -5.29 14.16 19.01
C MET A 335 -4.83 12.84 19.68
N VAL A 336 -3.69 12.86 20.38
CA VAL A 336 -3.24 11.69 21.18
C VAL A 336 -4.21 11.39 22.33
N ILE A 337 -4.67 12.40 23.07
CA ILE A 337 -5.65 12.22 24.15
C ILE A 337 -6.99 11.70 23.60
N THR A 338 -7.48 12.24 22.48
CA THR A 338 -8.67 11.72 21.79
C THR A 338 -8.49 10.25 21.40
N SER A 339 -7.32 9.89 20.85
CA SER A 339 -7.02 8.49 20.54
C SER A 339 -6.98 7.59 21.78
N ASP A 340 -6.40 8.07 22.89
CA ASP A 340 -6.31 7.32 24.16
C ASP A 340 -7.71 7.05 24.74
N VAL A 341 -8.60 8.05 24.72
CA VAL A 341 -9.99 7.91 25.19
C VAL A 341 -10.77 6.90 24.33
N LEU A 342 -10.70 7.01 23.01
CA LEU A 342 -11.37 6.10 22.09
C LEU A 342 -10.85 4.65 22.23
N THR A 343 -9.53 4.45 22.42
CA THR A 343 -8.97 3.12 22.70
C THR A 343 -9.41 2.59 24.07
N ILE A 344 -9.49 3.41 25.11
CA ILE A 344 -9.93 2.96 26.44
C ILE A 344 -11.39 2.49 26.38
N ILE A 345 -12.30 3.27 25.78
CA ILE A 345 -13.71 2.89 25.64
C ILE A 345 -13.85 1.63 24.76
N GLY A 346 -13.17 1.59 23.61
CA GLY A 346 -13.16 0.42 22.73
C GLY A 346 -12.60 -0.84 23.42
N SER A 347 -11.55 -0.70 24.25
CA SER A 347 -11.00 -1.82 25.03
C SER A 347 -11.98 -2.34 26.08
N ILE A 348 -12.73 -1.46 26.75
CA ILE A 348 -13.74 -1.86 27.74
C ILE A 348 -14.87 -2.62 27.06
N LEU A 349 -15.42 -2.09 25.95
CA LEU A 349 -16.45 -2.78 25.17
C LEU A 349 -15.95 -4.13 24.61
N LYS A 350 -14.70 -4.20 24.16
CA LYS A 350 -14.07 -5.45 23.72
C LYS A 350 -13.99 -6.49 24.84
N MET A 351 -13.62 -6.07 26.06
CA MET A 351 -13.59 -6.96 27.23
C MET A 351 -15.01 -7.42 27.62
N GLU A 352 -16.02 -6.56 27.46
CA GLU A 352 -17.42 -6.89 27.75
C GLU A 352 -18.03 -7.86 26.72
N ILE A 353 -17.68 -7.71 25.44
CA ILE A 353 -18.02 -8.67 24.37
C ILE A 353 -17.30 -10.02 24.60
N GLN A 354 -16.02 -10.01 25.02
CA GLN A 354 -15.31 -11.24 25.42
C GLN A 354 -15.92 -11.90 26.67
N ALA A 355 -16.52 -11.12 27.57
CA ALA A 355 -17.29 -11.61 28.71
C ALA A 355 -18.73 -12.04 28.34
N LYS A 356 -19.14 -11.88 27.08
CA LYS A 356 -20.48 -12.20 26.54
C LYS A 356 -21.62 -11.48 27.27
N SER A 357 -21.38 -10.24 27.70
CA SER A 357 -22.39 -9.31 28.24
C SER A 357 -22.98 -8.42 27.14
N LEU A 358 -22.20 -8.11 26.09
CA LEU A 358 -22.64 -7.35 24.91
C LEU A 358 -22.40 -8.12 23.60
N THR A 359 -23.27 -7.87 22.62
CA THR A 359 -23.27 -8.49 21.28
C THR A 359 -22.89 -7.52 20.15
N SER A 360 -22.80 -6.20 20.42
CA SER A 360 -22.62 -5.16 19.40
C SER A 360 -21.14 -4.92 19.02
N TYR A 361 -20.62 -5.78 18.14
CA TYR A 361 -19.24 -5.69 17.64
C TYR A 361 -18.93 -4.39 16.89
N ASP A 362 -19.92 -3.76 16.22
CA ASP A 362 -19.69 -2.62 15.32
C ASP A 362 -19.16 -1.38 16.03
N VAL A 363 -19.78 -0.98 17.14
CA VAL A 363 -19.36 0.18 17.95
C VAL A 363 -17.94 -0.01 18.47
N CYS A 364 -17.61 -1.22 18.92
CA CYS A 364 -16.26 -1.60 19.33
C CYS A 364 -15.26 -1.50 18.17
N SER A 365 -15.63 -2.00 16.98
CA SER A 365 -14.80 -1.94 15.77
C SER A 365 -14.50 -0.51 15.32
N ILE A 366 -15.50 0.39 15.37
CA ILE A 366 -15.37 1.80 14.98
C ILE A 366 -14.45 2.52 15.97
N LEU A 367 -14.60 2.32 17.29
CA LEU A 367 -13.77 2.96 18.30
C LEU A 367 -12.31 2.47 18.27
N LEU A 368 -12.07 1.16 18.12
CA LEU A 368 -10.71 0.62 17.99
C LEU A 368 -10.07 0.98 16.64
N GLY A 369 -10.84 0.99 15.54
CA GLY A 369 -10.37 1.39 14.21
C GLY A 369 -10.00 2.87 14.13
N THR A 370 -10.90 3.76 14.54
CA THR A 370 -10.66 5.22 14.53
C THR A 370 -9.54 5.63 15.49
N SER A 371 -9.46 5.04 16.68
CA SER A 371 -8.34 5.30 17.60
C SER A 371 -7.00 4.83 17.02
N THR A 372 -6.95 3.66 16.39
CA THR A 372 -5.76 3.17 15.69
C THR A 372 -5.35 4.10 14.55
N LEU A 373 -6.31 4.59 13.73
CA LEU A 373 -6.06 5.57 12.68
C LEU A 373 -5.42 6.85 13.24
N LEU A 374 -5.98 7.43 14.31
CA LEU A 374 -5.42 8.62 14.96
C LEU A 374 -4.03 8.36 15.56
N VAL A 375 -3.78 7.17 16.10
CA VAL A 375 -2.46 6.75 16.61
C VAL A 375 -1.42 6.68 15.49
N TRP A 376 -1.78 6.14 14.32
CA TRP A 376 -0.88 6.08 13.15
C TRP A 376 -0.66 7.45 12.50
N VAL A 377 -1.69 8.31 12.41
CA VAL A 377 -1.53 9.73 12.04
C VAL A 377 -0.60 10.43 13.04
N GLY A 378 -0.66 10.06 14.32
CA GLY A 378 0.27 10.52 15.37
C GLY A 378 1.75 10.24 15.12
N VAL A 379 2.09 9.26 14.26
CA VAL A 379 3.49 8.98 13.86
C VAL A 379 4.08 10.11 13.01
N ILE A 380 3.25 10.83 12.24
CA ILE A 380 3.68 11.95 11.37
C ILE A 380 4.39 13.04 12.19
N ARG A 381 3.93 13.29 13.43
CA ARG A 381 4.60 14.17 14.40
C ARG A 381 6.09 13.85 14.56
N TYR A 382 6.46 12.58 14.63
CA TYR A 382 7.83 12.13 14.86
C TYR A 382 8.67 12.20 13.58
N LEU A 383 8.04 12.09 12.40
CA LEU A 383 8.68 12.37 11.12
C LEU A 383 9.04 13.86 10.97
N GLY A 384 8.27 14.76 11.59
CA GLY A 384 8.54 16.20 11.63
C GLY A 384 9.88 16.60 12.26
N TYR A 385 10.52 15.76 13.08
CA TYR A 385 11.87 16.02 13.58
C TYR A 385 12.96 15.93 12.49
N PHE A 386 12.66 15.33 11.33
CA PHE A 386 13.57 15.32 10.19
C PHE A 386 13.29 16.53 9.28
N GLN A 387 14.27 17.41 9.12
CA GLN A 387 14.18 18.64 8.32
C GLN A 387 13.66 18.45 6.87
N LYS A 388 13.83 17.25 6.28
CA LYS A 388 13.30 16.93 4.94
C LYS A 388 11.80 16.65 4.93
N TYR A 389 11.25 15.96 5.94
CA TYR A 389 9.82 15.61 6.01
C TYR A 389 8.98 16.74 6.62
N ASN A 390 9.58 17.58 7.46
CA ASN A 390 8.91 18.76 8.03
C ASN A 390 8.33 19.69 6.95
N VAL A 391 9.00 19.83 5.80
CA VAL A 391 8.55 20.64 4.64
C VAL A 391 7.15 20.24 4.19
N LEU A 392 6.85 18.94 4.10
CA LEU A 392 5.56 18.44 3.63
C LEU A 392 4.44 18.72 4.66
N ILE A 393 4.74 18.53 5.94
CA ILE A 393 3.81 18.78 7.05
C ILE A 393 3.48 20.29 7.15
N LEU A 394 4.51 21.15 7.04
CA LEU A 394 4.35 22.60 7.00
C LEU A 394 3.59 23.06 5.75
N THR A 395 3.84 22.44 4.59
CA THR A 395 3.07 22.68 3.36
C THR A 395 1.59 22.37 3.57
N MET A 396 1.25 21.22 4.16
CA MET A 396 -0.15 20.89 4.47
C MET A 396 -0.77 21.87 5.47
N LYS A 397 -0.08 22.26 6.55
CA LYS A 397 -0.58 23.27 7.51
C LYS A 397 -0.84 24.63 6.84
N ALA A 398 0.04 25.05 5.92
CA ALA A 398 -0.10 26.32 5.18
C ALA A 398 -1.16 26.27 4.07
N ALA A 399 -1.34 25.12 3.41
CA ALA A 399 -2.33 24.92 2.36
C ALA A 399 -3.76 24.79 2.93
N PHE A 400 -3.93 24.08 4.05
CA PHE A 400 -5.24 23.74 4.62
C PHE A 400 -6.24 24.92 4.71
N PRO A 401 -5.91 26.11 5.26
CA PRO A 401 -6.87 27.22 5.32
C PRO A 401 -7.15 27.87 3.95
N LYS A 402 -6.23 27.79 2.98
CA LYS A 402 -6.49 28.22 1.58
C LYS A 402 -7.46 27.24 0.91
N VAL A 403 -7.15 25.95 1.02
CA VAL A 403 -7.93 24.83 0.48
C VAL A 403 -9.34 24.82 1.05
N LEU A 404 -9.52 24.94 2.37
CA LEU A 404 -10.84 24.91 3.01
C LEU A 404 -11.78 26.00 2.46
N ARG A 405 -11.28 27.23 2.31
CA ARG A 405 -12.05 28.35 1.74
C ARG A 405 -12.45 28.09 0.28
N PHE A 406 -11.54 27.51 -0.50
CA PHE A 406 -11.81 27.11 -1.88
C PHE A 406 -12.84 25.96 -1.95
N CYS A 407 -12.74 24.96 -1.07
CA CYS A 407 -13.70 23.87 -0.94
C CYS A 407 -15.10 24.36 -0.56
N CYS A 408 -15.25 25.39 0.28
CA CYS A 408 -16.56 26.01 0.53
C CYS A 408 -17.18 26.59 -0.76
N CYS A 409 -16.38 27.29 -1.57
CA CYS A 409 -16.86 27.89 -2.82
C CYS A 409 -17.21 26.82 -3.87
N ALA A 410 -16.34 25.82 -4.05
CA ALA A 410 -16.57 24.70 -4.96
C ALA A 410 -17.74 23.82 -4.49
N GLY A 411 -17.91 23.65 -3.17
CA GLY A 411 -19.00 22.88 -2.56
C GLY A 411 -20.38 23.47 -2.82
N MET A 412 -20.52 24.80 -2.83
CA MET A 412 -21.78 25.45 -3.22
C MET A 412 -22.17 25.17 -4.68
N ILE A 413 -21.18 25.19 -5.59
CA ILE A 413 -21.40 24.83 -7.00
C ILE A 413 -21.75 23.34 -7.11
N TYR A 414 -21.02 22.49 -6.40
CA TYR A 414 -21.20 21.05 -6.39
C TYR A 414 -22.61 20.66 -5.93
N LEU A 415 -23.09 21.20 -4.81
CA LEU A 415 -24.46 21.00 -4.32
C LEU A 415 -25.52 21.47 -5.34
N GLY A 416 -25.26 22.58 -6.05
CA GLY A 416 -26.11 23.05 -7.14
C GLY A 416 -26.23 22.02 -8.27
N TYR A 417 -25.14 21.34 -8.64
CA TYR A 417 -25.18 20.18 -9.51
C TYR A 417 -25.93 19.01 -8.84
N THR A 418 -25.63 18.63 -7.59
CA THR A 418 -26.27 17.51 -6.87
C THR A 418 -27.80 17.61 -6.87
N PHE A 419 -28.38 18.76 -6.48
CA PHE A 419 -29.83 18.94 -6.49
C PHE A 419 -30.43 18.91 -7.90
N CYS A 420 -29.72 19.45 -8.90
CA CYS A 420 -30.17 19.49 -10.28
C CYS A 420 -30.12 18.11 -10.95
N GLY A 421 -29.06 17.34 -10.72
CA GLY A 421 -28.94 15.96 -11.16
C GLY A 421 -30.00 15.07 -10.53
N TRP A 422 -30.21 15.17 -9.21
CA TRP A 422 -31.23 14.42 -8.48
C TRP A 422 -32.62 14.58 -9.10
N ILE A 423 -33.12 15.81 -9.23
CA ILE A 423 -34.49 16.05 -9.68
C ILE A 423 -34.72 15.84 -11.19
N VAL A 424 -33.71 16.04 -12.04
CA VAL A 424 -33.87 15.91 -13.50
C VAL A 424 -33.45 14.53 -14.04
N LEU A 425 -32.47 13.87 -13.42
CA LEU A 425 -31.94 12.58 -13.90
C LEU A 425 -32.41 11.38 -13.08
N GLY A 426 -32.77 11.57 -11.80
CA GLY A 426 -33.22 10.48 -10.91
C GLY A 426 -34.32 9.60 -11.50
N PRO A 427 -35.42 10.14 -12.04
CA PRO A 427 -36.49 9.34 -12.68
C PRO A 427 -36.08 8.55 -13.94
N TYR A 428 -34.82 8.67 -14.36
CA TYR A 428 -34.29 8.09 -15.60
C TYR A 428 -32.94 7.37 -15.44
N HIS A 429 -32.35 7.34 -14.23
CA HIS A 429 -31.03 6.78 -13.99
C HIS A 429 -30.80 6.42 -12.51
N GLU A 430 -30.57 5.13 -12.22
CA GLU A 430 -30.42 4.56 -10.86
C GLU A 430 -29.47 5.37 -9.94
N LYS A 431 -28.26 5.69 -10.42
CA LYS A 431 -27.23 6.47 -9.69
C LYS A 431 -27.65 7.91 -9.34
N PHE A 432 -28.81 8.36 -9.80
CA PHE A 432 -29.37 9.68 -9.52
C PHE A 432 -30.67 9.66 -8.70
N GLU A 433 -31.16 8.49 -8.26
CA GLU A 433 -32.45 8.39 -7.53
C GLU A 433 -32.40 9.00 -6.12
N GLY A 434 -31.29 8.81 -5.39
CA GLY A 434 -31.07 9.33 -4.04
C GLY A 434 -30.01 10.43 -3.98
N LEU A 435 -30.21 11.46 -3.15
CA LEU A 435 -29.26 12.59 -3.03
C LEU A 435 -27.84 12.16 -2.62
N SER A 436 -27.70 11.08 -1.83
CA SER A 436 -26.43 10.43 -1.50
C SER A 436 -25.77 9.79 -2.74
N LEU A 437 -26.51 8.96 -3.47
CA LEU A 437 -26.05 8.32 -4.71
C LEU A 437 -25.61 9.36 -5.75
N VAL A 438 -26.34 10.47 -5.89
CA VAL A 438 -25.96 11.58 -6.76
C VAL A 438 -24.63 12.20 -6.31
N ALA A 439 -24.41 12.40 -5.00
CA ALA A 439 -23.14 12.91 -4.49
C ALA A 439 -22.00 11.89 -4.71
N GLU A 440 -22.22 10.61 -4.46
CA GLU A 440 -21.22 9.56 -4.70
C GLU A 440 -20.85 9.47 -6.19
N CYS A 441 -21.84 9.49 -7.07
CA CYS A 441 -21.67 9.49 -8.53
C CYS A 441 -20.98 10.77 -9.04
N LEU A 442 -21.33 11.95 -8.54
CA LEU A 442 -20.63 13.18 -8.88
C LEU A 442 -19.19 13.18 -8.34
N PHE A 443 -18.94 12.60 -7.16
CA PHE A 443 -17.59 12.50 -6.61
C PHE A 443 -16.71 11.50 -7.39
N SER A 444 -17.24 10.35 -7.80
CA SER A 444 -16.51 9.40 -8.65
C SER A 444 -16.17 10.01 -10.02
N LEU A 445 -17.12 10.74 -10.63
CA LEU A 445 -16.91 11.49 -11.88
C LEU A 445 -15.79 12.55 -11.77
N VAL A 446 -15.67 13.29 -10.65
CA VAL A 446 -14.55 14.25 -10.45
C VAL A 446 -13.20 13.55 -10.40
N ASN A 447 -13.14 12.31 -9.90
CA ASN A 447 -11.94 11.49 -9.89
C ASN A 447 -11.70 10.72 -11.22
N GLY A 448 -12.62 10.85 -12.19
CA GLY A 448 -12.53 10.22 -13.51
C GLY A 448 -13.01 8.77 -13.56
N ASP A 449 -13.69 8.29 -12.51
CA ASP A 449 -14.24 6.94 -12.44
C ASP A 449 -15.69 6.89 -12.99
N ASP A 450 -16.12 5.70 -13.42
CA ASP A 450 -17.49 5.37 -13.86
C ASP A 450 -18.12 6.28 -14.94
N MET A 451 -17.28 7.04 -15.66
CA MET A 451 -17.72 8.08 -16.59
C MET A 451 -18.44 7.53 -17.83
N PHE A 452 -18.08 6.34 -18.31
CA PHE A 452 -18.78 5.74 -19.45
C PHE A 452 -20.11 5.09 -19.07
N THR A 453 -20.22 4.49 -17.88
CA THR A 453 -21.44 3.78 -17.46
C THR A 453 -22.59 4.76 -17.26
N THR A 454 -22.32 5.87 -16.55
CA THR A 454 -23.25 7.01 -16.39
C THR A 454 -23.71 7.58 -17.74
N PHE A 455 -22.79 7.75 -18.70
CA PHE A 455 -23.13 8.17 -20.05
C PHE A 455 -23.87 7.11 -20.91
N ALA A 456 -23.92 5.85 -20.50
CA ALA A 456 -24.51 4.73 -21.26
C ALA A 456 -25.88 4.27 -20.71
N GLN A 457 -26.15 4.43 -19.41
CA GLN A 457 -27.42 4.01 -18.79
C GLN A 457 -28.60 4.91 -19.20
N LEU A 458 -28.35 6.19 -19.51
CA LEU A 458 -29.32 7.16 -20.02
C LEU A 458 -29.82 6.82 -21.44
N LYS A 459 -30.80 5.90 -21.52
CA LYS A 459 -31.50 5.50 -22.76
C LYS A 459 -32.46 6.57 -23.28
N ASP A 460 -32.69 6.57 -24.58
CA ASP A 460 -33.32 7.67 -25.35
C ASP A 460 -34.86 7.82 -25.19
N LYS A 461 -35.44 7.49 -24.02
CA LYS A 461 -36.90 7.62 -23.78
C LYS A 461 -37.43 9.05 -23.90
N ASN A 462 -36.60 10.07 -23.63
CA ASN A 462 -36.95 11.48 -23.81
C ASN A 462 -35.71 12.25 -24.30
N THR A 463 -35.77 12.74 -25.54
CA THR A 463 -34.65 13.47 -26.18
C THR A 463 -34.26 14.75 -25.43
N LEU A 464 -35.20 15.44 -24.78
CA LEU A 464 -34.88 16.65 -24.00
C LEU A 464 -34.06 16.31 -22.75
N VAL A 465 -34.44 15.26 -22.02
CA VAL A 465 -33.70 14.78 -20.84
C VAL A 465 -32.34 14.22 -21.25
N TRP A 466 -32.25 13.53 -22.40
CA TRP A 466 -30.98 13.06 -22.94
C TRP A 466 -30.04 14.19 -23.35
N VAL A 467 -30.53 15.22 -24.06
CA VAL A 467 -29.70 16.39 -24.41
C VAL A 467 -29.28 17.14 -23.14
N PHE A 468 -30.19 17.29 -22.18
CA PHE A 468 -29.89 17.88 -20.87
C PHE A 468 -28.81 17.08 -20.13
N SER A 469 -28.91 15.76 -20.05
CA SER A 469 -27.95 14.92 -19.31
C SER A 469 -26.55 14.98 -19.93
N ARG A 470 -26.43 15.04 -21.26
CA ARG A 470 -25.16 15.29 -21.94
C ARG A 470 -24.59 16.67 -21.55
N ALA A 471 -25.39 17.73 -21.63
CA ALA A 471 -24.95 19.09 -21.26
C ALA A 471 -24.57 19.21 -19.77
N TYR A 472 -25.35 18.61 -18.88
CA TYR A 472 -25.11 18.52 -17.44
C TYR A 472 -23.79 17.79 -17.14
N LEU A 473 -23.60 16.57 -17.64
CA LEU A 473 -22.40 15.79 -17.39
C LEU A 473 -21.15 16.42 -18.03
N TYR A 474 -21.21 16.90 -19.28
CA TYR A 474 -20.06 17.55 -19.91
C TYR A 474 -19.68 18.88 -19.23
N SER A 475 -20.65 19.69 -18.79
CA SER A 475 -20.35 20.92 -18.03
C SER A 475 -19.77 20.61 -16.65
N PHE A 476 -20.33 19.64 -15.92
CA PHE A 476 -19.79 19.20 -14.63
C PHE A 476 -18.36 18.69 -14.75
N ILE A 477 -18.11 17.73 -15.65
CA ILE A 477 -16.81 17.08 -15.85
C ILE A 477 -15.76 18.11 -16.26
N SER A 478 -16.06 18.98 -17.24
CA SER A 478 -15.10 19.99 -17.70
C SER A 478 -14.80 21.06 -16.65
N LEU A 479 -15.81 21.52 -15.91
CA LEU A 479 -15.64 22.49 -14.83
C LEU A 479 -14.82 21.90 -13.67
N PHE A 480 -15.21 20.74 -13.14
CA PHE A 480 -14.57 20.21 -11.95
C PHE A 480 -13.18 19.61 -12.21
N ILE A 481 -12.97 18.88 -13.31
CA ILE A 481 -11.67 18.26 -13.60
C ILE A 481 -10.65 19.30 -14.12
N TYR A 482 -11.04 20.17 -15.07
CA TYR A 482 -10.07 21.08 -15.70
C TYR A 482 -9.94 22.45 -15.02
N MET A 483 -10.93 22.90 -14.25
CA MET A 483 -10.84 24.18 -13.53
C MET A 483 -10.68 23.98 -12.03
N VAL A 484 -11.63 23.31 -11.37
CA VAL A 484 -11.65 23.21 -9.89
C VAL A 484 -10.44 22.40 -9.37
N LEU A 485 -10.20 21.20 -9.91
CA LEU A 485 -9.09 20.35 -9.49
C LEU A 485 -7.72 20.95 -9.84
N SER A 486 -7.59 21.63 -10.98
CA SER A 486 -6.34 22.32 -11.35
C SER A 486 -6.04 23.52 -10.42
N LEU A 487 -7.05 24.27 -10.00
CA LEU A 487 -6.90 25.31 -8.97
C LEU A 487 -6.54 24.73 -7.60
N PHE A 488 -7.15 23.61 -7.22
CA PHE A 488 -6.84 22.90 -5.97
C PHE A 488 -5.37 22.45 -5.93
N ILE A 489 -4.86 21.88 -7.02
CA ILE A 489 -3.44 21.51 -7.18
C ILE A 489 -2.56 22.77 -7.09
N ALA A 490 -2.89 23.84 -7.81
CA ALA A 490 -2.11 25.08 -7.83
C ALA A 490 -2.00 25.74 -6.43
N LEU A 491 -3.07 25.73 -5.62
CA LEU A 491 -3.06 26.23 -4.24
C LEU A 491 -2.10 25.44 -3.32
N ILE A 492 -1.97 24.13 -3.55
CA ILE A 492 -1.02 23.27 -2.81
C ILE A 492 0.40 23.48 -3.32
N THR A 493 0.60 23.66 -4.63
CA THR A 493 1.92 23.99 -5.22
C THR A 493 2.44 25.35 -4.72
N ASP A 494 1.61 26.39 -4.71
CA ASP A 494 1.94 27.71 -4.17
C ASP A 494 2.35 27.66 -2.68
N ALA A 495 1.60 26.91 -1.86
CA ALA A 495 1.97 26.66 -0.47
C ALA A 495 3.32 25.91 -0.34
N TYR A 496 3.56 24.92 -1.20
CA TYR A 496 4.82 24.16 -1.23
C TYR A 496 6.01 25.05 -1.61
N GLU A 497 5.89 25.87 -2.65
CA GLU A 497 6.96 26.78 -3.07
C GLU A 497 7.25 27.87 -2.03
N THR A 498 6.21 28.39 -1.38
CA THR A 498 6.35 29.33 -0.25
C THR A 498 7.18 28.73 0.89
N ILE A 499 6.82 27.53 1.39
CA ILE A 499 7.55 26.86 2.48
C ILE A 499 8.98 26.45 2.03
N LYS A 500 9.15 26.04 0.77
CA LYS A 500 10.45 25.69 0.17
C LYS A 500 11.39 26.89 0.02
N ASN A 501 10.87 28.11 -0.07
CA ASN A 501 11.68 29.33 -0.05
C ASN A 501 12.01 29.75 1.40
N TYR A 502 11.05 29.70 2.34
CA TYR A 502 11.35 29.90 3.76
C TYR A 502 12.41 28.92 4.32
N GLN A 503 12.54 27.72 3.76
CA GLN A 503 13.62 26.78 4.14
C GLN A 503 15.02 27.22 3.66
N LYS A 504 15.12 28.04 2.60
CA LYS A 504 16.40 28.60 2.11
C LYS A 504 16.72 29.93 2.78
N ASP A 505 15.74 30.83 2.79
CA ASP A 505 15.90 32.25 3.07
C ASP A 505 15.66 32.56 4.57
N GLY A 506 15.08 31.60 5.29
CA GLY A 506 14.67 31.70 6.69
C GLY A 506 13.16 31.78 6.85
N PHE A 507 12.64 31.24 7.95
CA PHE A 507 11.25 31.45 8.34
C PHE A 507 11.08 32.86 8.91
N PRO A 508 9.95 33.55 8.63
CA PRO A 508 9.64 34.85 9.22
C PRO A 508 9.55 34.71 10.75
N LEU A 509 10.29 35.57 11.47
CA LEU A 509 10.43 35.50 12.92
C LEU A 509 9.18 36.01 13.65
N THR A 510 8.53 35.13 14.41
CA THR A 510 7.52 35.52 15.41
C THR A 510 8.17 36.16 16.64
N ASP A 511 7.40 36.81 17.49
CA ASP A 511 7.95 37.51 18.67
C ASP A 511 8.49 36.50 19.71
N LEU A 512 7.88 35.32 19.83
CA LEU A 512 8.46 34.17 20.53
C LEU A 512 9.83 33.78 19.96
N GLN A 513 9.98 33.69 18.63
CA GLN A 513 11.23 33.27 18.00
C GLN A 513 12.33 34.34 18.08
N LYS A 514 11.98 35.64 18.08
CA LYS A 514 12.91 36.74 18.39
C LYS A 514 13.41 36.63 19.83
N PHE A 515 12.49 36.45 20.79
CA PHE A 515 12.81 36.30 22.21
C PHE A 515 13.73 35.11 22.48
N LEU A 516 13.58 33.99 21.75
CA LEU A 516 14.44 32.82 21.83
C LEU A 516 15.84 33.01 21.20
N ARG A 517 16.02 34.00 20.31
CA ARG A 517 17.26 34.28 19.55
C ARG A 517 18.10 35.44 20.09
N GLU A 518 17.73 36.04 21.22
CA GLU A 518 18.48 37.14 21.88
C GLU A 518 18.63 38.44 21.04
N GLN A 519 17.82 38.62 19.99
CA GLN A 519 17.66 39.93 19.36
C GLN A 519 16.85 40.86 20.28
N LYS A 520 17.41 42.02 20.63
CA LYS A 520 16.79 43.00 21.55
C LYS A 520 15.89 44.03 20.87
N ASP A 521 15.75 43.96 19.54
CA ASP A 521 15.08 44.97 18.72
C ASP A 521 13.55 44.85 18.76
N PHE A 522 12.99 44.96 19.96
CA PHE A 522 11.58 45.32 20.18
C PHE A 522 11.44 46.85 20.11
N THR A 523 11.83 47.44 18.98
CA THR A 523 11.67 48.88 18.76
C THR A 523 10.20 49.28 18.90
N ALA A 524 9.96 50.34 19.67
CA ALA A 524 8.69 51.04 19.65
C ALA A 524 8.52 51.72 18.29
N ALA A 525 7.29 51.74 17.77
CA ALA A 525 6.98 52.65 16.67
C ALA A 525 7.00 54.08 17.23
N GLU A 526 7.68 55.00 16.56
CA GLU A 526 7.81 56.38 17.02
C GLU A 526 6.44 57.07 17.06
N GLU A 527 6.11 57.67 18.21
CA GLU A 527 4.98 58.59 18.30
C GLU A 527 5.37 59.90 17.63
N ASN A 528 4.68 60.27 16.55
CA ASN A 528 4.59 61.68 16.15
C ASN A 528 3.26 62.01 15.47
N ASN A 529 2.58 62.96 16.10
CA ASN A 529 1.30 63.59 15.79
C ASN A 529 0.92 63.73 14.29
N GLN A 530 -0.32 63.39 13.93
CA GLN A 530 -1.33 64.41 13.54
C GLN A 530 -2.76 63.85 13.29
N ILE A 531 -3.74 64.48 13.96
CA ILE A 531 -5.14 64.76 13.55
C ILE A 531 -6.15 63.59 13.43
N ASP A 532 -7.30 63.77 14.10
CA ASP A 532 -8.47 62.88 14.10
C ASP A 532 -9.24 62.79 12.78
N VAL A 533 -9.68 61.57 12.43
CA VAL A 533 -10.96 61.29 11.74
C VAL A 533 -11.59 60.04 12.37
N GLN A 534 -12.92 60.06 12.60
CA GLN A 534 -13.63 59.06 13.42
C GLN A 534 -14.20 57.85 12.65
N ARG A 535 -14.30 56.72 13.38
CA ARG A 535 -15.15 55.51 13.17
C ARG A 535 -14.76 54.53 12.03
N PRO A 536 -15.21 53.24 12.11
CA PRO A 536 -15.77 52.49 13.24
C PRO A 536 -14.92 51.24 13.61
N SER A 537 -15.36 50.50 14.64
CA SER A 537 -14.66 49.36 15.24
C SER A 537 -14.69 48.06 14.42
N SER A 538 -13.54 47.40 14.25
CA SER A 538 -13.43 45.98 13.86
C SER A 538 -12.34 45.26 14.67
N PHE A 539 -12.74 44.54 15.72
CA PHE A 539 -11.90 43.82 16.68
C PHE A 539 -11.25 42.54 16.09
N LEU A 540 -10.41 42.61 15.05
CA LEU A 540 -9.69 41.42 14.55
C LEU A 540 -8.46 41.68 13.64
N CYS A 541 -7.57 42.62 13.98
CA CYS A 541 -6.24 42.69 13.31
C CYS A 541 -5.14 43.36 14.14
N CYS A 542 -4.54 42.61 15.08
CA CYS A 542 -3.22 42.94 15.62
C CYS A 542 -2.17 41.97 15.05
N CYS A 543 -1.05 42.55 14.60
CA CYS A 543 0.24 41.98 14.17
C CYS A 543 0.60 42.41 12.72
N LYS A 544 0.87 43.73 12.59
CA LYS A 544 1.24 44.46 11.36
C LYS A 544 2.61 44.01 10.84
N ARG A 545 2.67 43.27 9.73
CA ARG A 545 3.95 42.90 9.08
C ARG A 545 4.54 44.13 8.37
N VAL A 546 5.78 44.46 8.71
CA VAL A 546 6.54 45.55 8.09
C VAL A 546 7.40 44.98 6.95
N PRO A 547 7.24 45.44 5.70
CA PRO A 547 8.27 45.36 4.68
C PRO A 547 9.23 46.55 4.82
N GLU A 548 10.48 46.40 4.41
CA GLU A 548 11.39 47.54 4.17
C GLU A 548 11.03 48.23 2.83
N ASN A 549 11.26 49.54 2.78
CA ASN A 549 11.11 50.44 1.62
C ASN A 549 11.91 49.99 0.38
N ASP A 550 11.64 50.39 -0.87
CA ASP A 550 10.60 51.21 -1.54
C ASP A 550 10.44 50.61 -2.98
N ASP A 551 9.58 51.01 -3.93
CA ASP A 551 8.73 52.19 -4.16
C ASP A 551 7.26 51.79 -4.46
N THR A 552 6.30 52.70 -4.29
CA THR A 552 4.89 52.50 -4.69
C THR A 552 4.41 53.46 -5.79
N VAL A 553 4.52 53.05 -7.07
CA VAL A 553 3.77 53.70 -8.18
C VAL A 553 3.29 52.67 -9.22
N LYS A 554 2.07 52.89 -9.76
CA LYS A 554 1.43 52.20 -10.92
C LYS A 554 0.67 50.89 -10.68
N THR A 555 -0.25 50.87 -9.70
CA THR A 555 -1.29 49.84 -9.52
C THR A 555 -2.41 49.85 -10.59
N LEU A 556 -2.10 50.19 -11.86
CA LEU A 556 -3.11 50.32 -12.94
C LEU A 556 -2.66 49.84 -14.33
N GLN A 557 -1.60 49.04 -14.45
CA GLN A 557 -1.10 48.61 -15.78
C GLN A 557 -0.60 47.15 -15.84
N CYS A 558 -1.33 46.22 -15.21
CA CYS A 558 -0.93 44.80 -15.11
C CYS A 558 -1.53 43.86 -16.19
N CYS A 559 -2.30 44.37 -17.16
CA CYS A 559 -2.88 43.55 -18.24
C CYS A 559 -2.01 43.48 -19.52
N LEU A 560 -0.93 44.26 -19.63
CA LEU A 560 -0.13 44.39 -20.86
C LEU A 560 1.39 44.28 -20.61
N ARG A 561 1.87 43.12 -20.13
CA ARG A 561 3.32 42.80 -20.15
C ARG A 561 3.71 41.31 -20.18
N LEU A 562 2.83 40.44 -20.68
CA LEU A 562 3.08 38.99 -20.81
C LEU A 562 4.30 38.62 -21.68
N HIS A 563 4.78 39.52 -22.54
CA HIS A 563 5.92 39.29 -23.43
C HIS A 563 7.32 39.47 -22.78
N GLY A 564 7.42 40.07 -21.58
CA GLY A 564 8.71 40.46 -20.99
C GLY A 564 9.35 39.47 -20.01
N VAL A 565 8.64 38.38 -19.66
CA VAL A 565 9.08 37.44 -18.61
C VAL A 565 10.05 36.39 -19.14
N PHE A 566 9.86 35.91 -20.37
CA PHE A 566 10.67 34.85 -20.99
C PHE A 566 12.15 35.26 -21.13
N ASP A 567 12.45 36.44 -21.69
CA ASP A 567 13.83 36.92 -21.85
C ASP A 567 14.57 37.06 -20.51
N ASN A 568 13.88 37.50 -19.47
CA ASN A 568 14.47 37.71 -18.15
C ASN A 568 14.67 36.42 -17.37
N ALA A 569 13.82 35.41 -17.59
CA ALA A 569 14.04 34.05 -17.09
C ALA A 569 15.22 33.39 -17.81
N TRP A 570 15.27 33.48 -19.15
CA TRP A 570 16.36 32.92 -19.96
C TRP A 570 17.72 33.55 -19.62
N LYS A 571 17.79 34.88 -19.55
CA LYS A 571 19.02 35.58 -19.10
C LYS A 571 19.46 35.18 -17.69
N ARG A 572 18.54 35.08 -16.72
CA ARG A 572 18.91 34.66 -15.34
C ARG A 572 19.33 33.19 -15.26
N LEU A 573 18.80 32.31 -16.10
CA LEU A 573 19.26 30.92 -16.22
C LEU A 573 20.67 30.84 -16.84
N HIS A 574 20.93 31.67 -17.86
CA HIS A 574 22.22 31.78 -18.53
C HIS A 574 23.32 32.40 -17.62
N GLU A 575 22.94 33.38 -16.79
CA GLU A 575 23.80 33.98 -15.75
C GLU A 575 24.12 32.99 -14.61
N ARG A 576 23.13 32.21 -14.14
CA ARG A 576 23.36 31.21 -13.08
C ARG A 576 24.24 30.03 -13.51
N LEU A 577 24.48 29.84 -14.81
CA LEU A 577 25.48 28.92 -15.34
C LEU A 577 26.91 29.51 -15.39
N LYS A 578 27.11 30.80 -15.10
CA LYS A 578 28.41 31.49 -15.15
C LYS A 578 29.12 31.70 -13.82
N MET A 579 28.45 31.55 -12.67
CA MET A 579 29.08 31.69 -11.34
C MET A 579 29.46 30.37 -10.67
N ALA A 580 30.28 29.59 -11.38
CA ALA A 580 31.27 28.75 -10.74
C ALA A 580 32.57 28.85 -11.56
N ASN A 581 33.60 29.51 -11.03
CA ASN A 581 34.93 29.51 -11.67
C ASN A 581 35.62 28.16 -11.41
N ARG A 582 35.09 27.12 -12.08
CA ARG A 582 35.56 25.74 -12.04
C ARG A 582 35.92 25.36 -13.47
N SER A 583 37.21 25.25 -13.77
CA SER A 583 37.67 24.63 -15.01
C SER A 583 37.20 23.18 -15.05
N CYS A 584 36.23 22.86 -15.90
CA CYS A 584 35.81 21.49 -16.13
C CYS A 584 36.75 20.84 -17.16
N HIS A 585 37.51 19.83 -16.74
CA HIS A 585 38.65 19.28 -17.50
C HIS A 585 38.23 18.29 -18.60
N PHE A 586 37.26 18.66 -19.45
CA PHE A 586 36.70 17.77 -20.49
C PHE A 586 37.67 17.43 -21.64
N ASN A 587 38.62 18.32 -21.94
CA ASN A 587 39.61 18.15 -23.02
C ASN A 587 40.90 17.48 -22.55
N GLU A 588 41.04 17.20 -21.25
CA GLU A 588 42.22 16.54 -20.70
C GLU A 588 42.27 15.05 -21.06
N SER A 589 43.49 14.53 -21.19
CA SER A 589 43.69 13.07 -21.28
C SER A 589 43.40 12.39 -19.94
N MET A 590 43.07 11.10 -19.94
CA MET A 590 42.91 10.35 -18.69
C MET A 590 44.17 10.39 -17.81
N GLY A 591 45.37 10.57 -18.39
CA GLY A 591 46.63 10.73 -17.67
C GLY A 591 46.62 11.83 -16.62
N PHE A 592 45.98 12.97 -16.90
CA PHE A 592 45.82 14.09 -15.95
C PHE A 592 45.07 13.65 -14.68
N PHE A 593 43.92 12.99 -14.85
CA PHE A 593 43.10 12.48 -13.75
C PHE A 593 43.82 11.39 -12.95
N TYR A 594 44.48 10.44 -13.63
CA TYR A 594 45.29 9.41 -12.98
C TYR A 594 46.43 9.99 -12.12
N GLN A 595 47.04 11.09 -12.54
CA GLN A 595 48.11 11.77 -11.80
C GLN A 595 47.55 12.54 -10.59
N ASN A 596 46.53 13.36 -10.77
CA ASN A 596 45.99 14.22 -9.70
C ASN A 596 45.35 13.43 -8.55
N VAL A 597 44.83 12.22 -8.80
CA VAL A 597 44.20 11.37 -7.79
C VAL A 597 45.21 10.36 -7.17
N GLY A 598 46.47 10.35 -7.62
CA GLY A 598 47.54 9.50 -7.08
C GLY A 598 47.40 8.00 -7.42
N ALA A 599 46.71 7.66 -8.51
CA ALA A 599 46.38 6.28 -8.85
C ALA A 599 47.56 5.54 -9.53
N ASP A 600 48.27 4.68 -8.79
CA ASP A 600 49.42 3.92 -9.30
C ASP A 600 49.02 2.75 -10.23
N ASP A 601 48.69 3.10 -11.47
CA ASP A 601 48.42 2.18 -12.58
C ASP A 601 49.71 1.82 -13.36
N LYS A 602 50.84 1.65 -12.65
CA LYS A 602 52.09 1.14 -13.24
C LYS A 602 52.04 -0.38 -13.37
N TRP A 603 52.35 -0.87 -14.57
CA TRP A 603 52.42 -2.29 -14.90
C TRP A 603 53.83 -2.68 -15.34
N ALA A 604 54.37 -3.76 -14.79
CA ALA A 604 55.53 -4.42 -15.38
C ALA A 604 55.11 -5.05 -16.71
N LYS A 605 55.94 -4.94 -17.76
CA LYS A 605 55.60 -5.43 -19.12
C LYS A 605 55.12 -6.89 -19.11
N THR A 606 55.82 -7.76 -18.38
CA THR A 606 55.49 -9.19 -18.22
C THR A 606 54.12 -9.42 -17.56
N GLN A 607 53.75 -8.61 -16.55
CA GLN A 607 52.45 -8.70 -15.89
C GLN A 607 51.31 -8.21 -16.78
N LEU A 608 51.53 -7.14 -17.55
CA LEU A 608 50.54 -6.61 -18.49
C LEU A 608 50.23 -7.62 -19.60
N ILE A 609 51.27 -8.18 -20.24
CA ILE A 609 51.13 -9.19 -21.29
C ILE A 609 50.41 -10.43 -20.74
N LEU A 610 50.79 -10.92 -19.55
CA LEU A 610 50.14 -12.08 -18.93
C LEU A 610 48.64 -11.84 -18.69
N VAL A 611 48.27 -10.69 -18.12
CA VAL A 611 46.85 -10.35 -17.86
C VAL A 611 46.08 -10.14 -19.16
N GLN A 612 46.68 -9.53 -20.19
CA GLN A 612 46.02 -9.35 -21.49
C GLN A 612 45.80 -10.67 -22.22
N VAL A 613 46.77 -11.60 -22.22
CA VAL A 613 46.63 -12.93 -22.86
C VAL A 613 45.61 -13.79 -22.12
N VAL A 614 45.74 -13.93 -20.80
CA VAL A 614 44.83 -14.73 -19.97
C VAL A 614 43.42 -14.13 -19.96
N GLY A 615 43.32 -12.80 -19.84
CA GLY A 615 42.06 -12.07 -19.89
C GLY A 615 41.34 -12.23 -21.24
N SER A 616 42.07 -12.12 -22.35
CA SER A 616 41.49 -12.32 -23.69
C SER A 616 41.00 -13.76 -23.90
N LEU A 617 41.74 -14.75 -23.41
CA LEU A 617 41.31 -16.15 -23.47
C LEU A 617 40.01 -16.41 -22.69
N PHE A 618 39.87 -15.83 -21.48
CA PHE A 618 38.60 -15.86 -20.74
C PHE A 618 37.49 -15.10 -21.47
N CYS A 619 37.77 -13.96 -22.09
CA CYS A 619 36.78 -13.21 -22.86
C CYS A 619 36.25 -14.01 -24.05
N CYS A 620 37.13 -14.66 -24.82
CA CYS A 620 36.74 -15.56 -25.91
C CYS A 620 35.86 -16.71 -25.39
N PHE A 621 36.20 -17.30 -24.24
CA PHE A 621 35.35 -18.32 -23.61
C PHE A 621 33.98 -17.77 -23.21
N ILE A 622 33.90 -16.60 -22.55
CA ILE A 622 32.63 -15.96 -22.15
C ILE A 622 31.73 -15.73 -23.36
N LEU A 623 32.28 -15.18 -24.45
CA LEU A 623 31.52 -14.89 -25.68
C LEU A 623 31.00 -16.17 -26.34
N VAL A 624 31.84 -17.18 -26.54
CA VAL A 624 31.44 -18.45 -27.19
C VAL A 624 30.45 -19.24 -26.33
N SER A 625 30.69 -19.35 -25.03
CA SER A 625 29.85 -20.14 -24.13
C SER A 625 28.47 -19.52 -23.90
N ASN A 626 28.37 -18.19 -23.74
CA ASN A 626 27.07 -17.52 -23.61
C ASN A 626 26.32 -17.43 -24.95
N ALA A 627 27.01 -17.26 -26.09
CA ALA A 627 26.37 -17.40 -27.41
C ALA A 627 25.78 -18.81 -27.62
N MET A 628 26.47 -19.86 -27.15
CA MET A 628 25.95 -21.24 -27.20
C MET A 628 24.74 -21.45 -26.28
N VAL A 629 24.68 -20.82 -25.10
CA VAL A 629 23.48 -20.79 -24.23
C VAL A 629 22.28 -20.19 -24.98
N ILE A 630 22.46 -19.01 -25.59
CA ILE A 630 21.42 -18.31 -26.35
C ILE A 630 20.95 -19.15 -27.54
N ALA A 631 21.88 -19.72 -28.31
CA ALA A 631 21.58 -20.59 -29.45
C ALA A 631 20.80 -21.85 -29.04
N ALA A 632 21.10 -22.47 -27.89
CA ALA A 632 20.37 -23.63 -27.39
C ALA A 632 18.90 -23.30 -27.05
N VAL A 633 18.64 -22.16 -26.40
CA VAL A 633 17.27 -21.73 -26.04
C VAL A 633 16.45 -21.36 -27.29
N ILE A 634 17.07 -20.81 -28.33
CA ILE A 634 16.40 -20.47 -29.60
C ILE A 634 16.12 -21.72 -30.46
N THR A 635 17.02 -22.71 -30.47
CA THR A 635 16.90 -23.88 -31.35
C THR A 635 16.04 -25.00 -30.77
N ASN A 636 16.06 -25.21 -29.45
CA ASN A 636 15.32 -26.30 -28.82
C ASN A 636 13.95 -25.83 -28.29
N LYS A 637 12.88 -26.24 -28.98
CA LYS A 637 11.48 -25.94 -28.58
C LYS A 637 11.12 -26.35 -27.15
N ARG A 638 11.83 -27.29 -26.51
CA ARG A 638 11.63 -27.65 -25.09
C ARG A 638 11.96 -26.49 -24.14
N PHE A 639 12.82 -25.55 -24.55
CA PHE A 639 13.22 -24.39 -23.74
C PHE A 639 12.35 -23.14 -23.97
N HIS A 640 11.20 -23.25 -24.65
CA HIS A 640 10.27 -22.13 -24.88
C HIS A 640 9.37 -21.78 -23.67
N TYR A 641 9.93 -21.79 -22.46
CA TYR A 641 9.26 -21.44 -21.19
C TYR A 641 9.84 -20.17 -20.56
N PRO A 642 9.06 -19.41 -19.75
CA PRO A 642 9.48 -18.15 -19.13
C PRO A 642 10.87 -18.16 -18.48
N PHE A 643 11.19 -19.21 -17.72
CA PHE A 643 12.48 -19.34 -17.04
C PHE A 643 13.68 -19.39 -18.01
N TYR A 644 13.58 -20.15 -19.10
CA TYR A 644 14.66 -20.29 -20.07
C TYR A 644 14.85 -19.01 -20.91
N TYR A 645 13.80 -18.21 -21.13
CA TYR A 645 13.93 -16.87 -21.71
C TYR A 645 14.67 -15.90 -20.78
N LEU A 646 14.42 -15.95 -19.46
CA LEU A 646 15.19 -15.17 -18.48
C LEU A 646 16.64 -15.66 -18.39
N LEU A 647 16.88 -16.98 -18.49
CA LEU A 647 18.22 -17.58 -18.53
C LEU A 647 19.00 -17.12 -19.77
N ALA A 648 18.35 -17.05 -20.94
CA ALA A 648 18.94 -16.51 -22.16
C ALA A 648 19.22 -14.99 -22.05
N ASN A 649 18.39 -14.23 -21.34
CA ASN A 649 18.65 -12.80 -21.12
C ASN A 649 19.82 -12.56 -20.15
N LEU A 650 20.04 -13.45 -19.17
CA LEU A 650 21.23 -13.44 -18.31
C LEU A 650 22.50 -13.79 -19.09
N ALA A 651 22.43 -14.79 -19.99
CA ALA A 651 23.52 -15.07 -20.91
C ALA A 651 23.79 -13.91 -21.89
N ALA A 652 22.77 -13.14 -22.27
CA ALA A 652 22.93 -11.94 -23.10
C ALA A 652 23.63 -10.78 -22.34
N SER A 653 23.36 -10.60 -21.04
CA SER A 653 24.09 -9.62 -20.22
C SER A 653 25.53 -10.05 -19.93
N ASP A 654 25.79 -11.34 -19.74
CA ASP A 654 27.16 -11.87 -19.61
C ASP A 654 27.93 -11.88 -20.96
N PHE A 655 27.23 -12.01 -22.10
CA PHE A 655 27.82 -11.80 -23.43
C PHE A 655 28.24 -10.33 -23.64
N LEU A 656 27.40 -9.38 -23.21
CA LEU A 656 27.77 -7.95 -23.18
C LEU A 656 28.93 -7.69 -22.22
N ALA A 657 28.97 -8.34 -21.05
CA ALA A 657 30.13 -8.29 -20.15
C ALA A 657 31.40 -8.81 -20.85
N GLY A 658 31.30 -9.88 -21.65
CA GLY A 658 32.38 -10.36 -22.51
C GLY A 658 32.91 -9.27 -23.46
N ILE A 659 32.04 -8.55 -24.17
CA ILE A 659 32.43 -7.43 -25.04
C ILE A 659 33.09 -6.30 -24.23
N ALA A 660 32.53 -5.97 -23.06
CA ALA A 660 33.07 -4.95 -22.17
C ALA A 660 34.47 -5.33 -21.64
N TYR A 661 34.68 -6.60 -21.29
CA TYR A 661 35.98 -7.12 -20.85
C TYR A 661 37.01 -7.18 -21.98
N VAL A 662 36.64 -7.51 -23.23
CA VAL A 662 37.52 -7.38 -24.40
C VAL A 662 38.01 -5.93 -24.52
N TYR A 663 37.08 -4.98 -24.52
CA TYR A 663 37.39 -3.56 -24.63
C TYR A 663 38.22 -3.05 -23.43
N LEU A 664 38.01 -3.61 -22.23
CA LEU A 664 38.83 -3.32 -21.05
C LEU A 664 40.27 -3.82 -21.21
N MET A 665 40.48 -5.08 -21.63
CA MET A 665 41.82 -5.70 -21.73
C MET A 665 42.70 -5.00 -22.76
N PHE A 666 42.17 -4.67 -23.94
CA PHE A 666 42.92 -3.93 -24.95
C PHE A 666 43.23 -2.48 -24.55
N ASN A 667 42.41 -1.85 -23.70
CA ASN A 667 42.62 -0.49 -23.20
C ASN A 667 43.20 -0.44 -21.76
N THR A 668 43.92 -1.48 -21.32
CA THR A 668 44.58 -1.55 -20.01
C THR A 668 46.08 -1.18 -20.10
N GLY A 669 46.68 -0.77 -18.98
CA GLY A 669 48.09 -0.38 -18.93
C GLY A 669 48.33 1.04 -19.46
N GLN A 670 49.43 1.26 -20.20
CA GLN A 670 49.82 2.59 -20.68
C GLN A 670 48.74 3.26 -21.56
N ILE A 671 48.04 2.47 -22.38
CA ILE A 671 46.92 2.92 -23.23
C ILE A 671 45.80 3.57 -22.38
N SER A 672 45.55 3.06 -21.16
CA SER A 672 44.52 3.58 -20.23
C SER A 672 44.74 5.05 -19.83
N ARG A 673 45.94 5.60 -20.00
CA ARG A 673 46.26 7.03 -19.76
C ARG A 673 46.09 7.90 -21.01
N GLN A 674 46.18 7.31 -22.19
CA GLN A 674 46.03 7.98 -23.50
C GLN A 674 44.56 8.04 -23.95
N LEU A 675 43.66 7.31 -23.30
CA LEU A 675 42.22 7.42 -23.51
C LEU A 675 41.72 8.86 -23.30
N THR A 676 40.71 9.24 -24.07
CA THR A 676 39.89 10.43 -23.82
C THR A 676 38.87 10.14 -22.72
N VAL A 677 38.37 11.20 -22.07
CA VAL A 677 37.27 11.13 -21.07
C VAL A 677 36.06 10.35 -21.62
N LYS A 678 35.67 10.59 -22.88
CA LYS A 678 34.57 9.87 -23.56
C LYS A 678 34.87 8.37 -23.72
N GLY A 679 36.10 8.02 -24.13
CA GLY A 679 36.52 6.61 -24.25
C GLY A 679 36.51 5.88 -22.91
N TYR A 680 36.91 6.55 -21.82
CA TYR A 680 36.83 5.96 -20.47
C TYR A 680 35.38 5.78 -20.01
N PHE A 681 34.49 6.75 -20.25
CA PHE A 681 33.06 6.58 -19.93
C PHE A 681 32.43 5.41 -20.70
N ILE A 682 32.78 5.19 -21.97
CA ILE A 682 32.33 4.01 -22.71
C ILE A 682 32.90 2.74 -22.08
N ARG A 683 34.20 2.72 -21.75
CA ARG A 683 34.86 1.54 -21.15
C ARG A 683 34.26 1.14 -19.80
N GLN A 684 34.02 2.09 -18.92
CA GLN A 684 33.45 1.82 -17.59
C GLN A 684 31.94 1.62 -17.66
N GLY A 685 31.22 2.42 -18.46
CA GLY A 685 29.78 2.32 -18.64
C GLY A 685 29.34 0.96 -19.19
N LEU A 686 30.08 0.37 -20.14
CA LEU A 686 29.77 -0.98 -20.64
C LEU A 686 29.87 -2.05 -19.53
N LEU A 687 30.83 -1.92 -18.61
CA LEU A 687 30.94 -2.80 -17.44
C LEU A 687 29.77 -2.57 -16.47
N ASP A 688 29.48 -1.32 -16.12
CA ASP A 688 28.42 -0.92 -15.19
C ASP A 688 27.02 -1.32 -15.69
N VAL A 689 26.75 -1.18 -17.00
CA VAL A 689 25.52 -1.66 -17.67
C VAL A 689 25.44 -3.19 -17.61
N SER A 690 26.51 -3.92 -17.95
CA SER A 690 26.51 -5.38 -17.98
C SER A 690 26.28 -5.99 -16.58
N LEU A 691 26.92 -5.41 -15.54
CA LEU A 691 26.70 -5.74 -14.14
C LEU A 691 25.24 -5.49 -13.73
N SER A 692 24.69 -4.33 -14.07
CA SER A 692 23.29 -3.97 -13.75
C SER A 692 22.30 -4.92 -14.43
N ALA A 693 22.58 -5.34 -15.67
CA ALA A 693 21.72 -6.24 -16.43
C ALA A 693 21.75 -7.66 -15.84
N SER A 694 22.92 -8.21 -15.51
CA SER A 694 23.00 -9.52 -14.84
C SER A 694 22.39 -9.49 -13.42
N LEU A 695 22.55 -8.39 -12.67
CA LEU A 695 21.93 -8.19 -11.35
C LEU A 695 20.39 -8.14 -11.41
N THR A 696 19.83 -7.30 -12.28
CA THR A 696 18.37 -7.14 -12.40
C THR A 696 17.72 -8.38 -13.01
N ASN A 697 18.40 -9.08 -13.94
CA ASN A 697 18.00 -10.43 -14.38
C ASN A 697 17.92 -11.42 -13.21
N LEU A 698 18.94 -11.51 -12.35
CA LEU A 698 18.95 -12.42 -11.20
C LEU A 698 17.83 -12.10 -10.19
N LEU A 699 17.48 -10.82 -10.01
CA LEU A 699 16.33 -10.40 -9.20
C LEU A 699 14.99 -10.83 -9.82
N VAL A 700 14.82 -10.66 -11.14
CA VAL A 700 13.60 -11.11 -11.85
C VAL A 700 13.48 -12.65 -11.80
N ILE A 701 14.59 -13.38 -11.92
CA ILE A 701 14.64 -14.85 -11.73
C ILE A 701 14.27 -15.21 -10.28
N ALA A 702 14.73 -14.47 -9.28
CA ALA A 702 14.36 -14.69 -7.88
C ALA A 702 12.86 -14.51 -7.63
N LEU A 703 12.25 -13.49 -8.25
CA LEU A 703 10.81 -13.22 -8.16
C LEU A 703 9.97 -14.26 -8.90
N GLU A 704 10.37 -14.69 -10.11
CA GLU A 704 9.73 -15.82 -10.81
C GLU A 704 9.76 -17.08 -9.95
N ARG A 705 10.93 -17.42 -9.40
CA ARG A 705 11.09 -18.61 -8.54
C ARG A 705 10.29 -18.52 -7.25
N TYR A 706 10.18 -17.33 -6.65
CA TYR A 706 9.31 -17.11 -5.49
C TYR A 706 7.84 -17.42 -5.81
N ILE A 707 7.31 -16.86 -6.91
CA ILE A 707 5.91 -17.01 -7.33
C ILE A 707 5.60 -18.46 -7.74
N SER A 708 6.47 -19.09 -8.53
CA SER A 708 6.29 -20.47 -8.99
C SER A 708 6.36 -21.49 -7.84
N VAL A 709 7.23 -21.26 -6.83
CA VAL A 709 7.31 -22.12 -5.63
C VAL A 709 6.13 -21.92 -4.69
N LEU A 710 5.66 -20.67 -4.46
CA LEU A 710 4.47 -20.43 -3.64
C LEU A 710 3.21 -21.06 -4.25
N SER A 711 3.06 -20.99 -5.58
CA SER A 711 1.94 -21.60 -6.31
C SER A 711 2.08 -23.11 -6.56
N TRP A 712 3.19 -23.73 -6.13
CA TRP A 712 3.48 -25.17 -6.30
C TRP A 712 3.44 -25.68 -7.74
N LYS A 713 3.67 -24.79 -8.73
CA LYS A 713 3.69 -25.11 -10.16
C LYS A 713 5.14 -25.27 -10.65
N VAL A 714 5.38 -26.31 -11.46
CA VAL A 714 6.71 -26.58 -12.07
C VAL A 714 7.08 -25.51 -13.12
N HIS A 715 6.08 -24.93 -13.78
CA HIS A 715 6.23 -23.85 -14.75
C HIS A 715 5.36 -22.65 -14.33
N SER A 716 5.89 -21.44 -14.48
CA SER A 716 5.18 -20.21 -14.12
C SER A 716 4.03 -19.90 -15.08
N ASN A 717 2.92 -19.36 -14.57
CA ASN A 717 1.81 -18.82 -15.37
C ASN A 717 2.16 -17.46 -16.06
N LEU A 718 3.43 -17.06 -16.11
CA LEU A 718 3.88 -15.83 -16.79
C LEU A 718 3.67 -15.93 -18.30
N THR A 719 2.74 -15.14 -18.84
CA THR A 719 2.52 -15.03 -20.28
C THR A 719 3.75 -14.47 -20.99
N LYS A 720 3.99 -14.90 -22.24
CA LYS A 720 5.15 -14.46 -23.04
C LYS A 720 5.27 -12.92 -23.11
N ARG A 721 4.14 -12.21 -23.28
CA ARG A 721 4.07 -10.73 -23.25
C ARG A 721 4.66 -10.14 -21.97
N ARG A 722 4.31 -10.68 -20.79
CA ARG A 722 4.84 -10.21 -19.49
C ARG A 722 6.35 -10.48 -19.35
N VAL A 723 6.84 -11.62 -19.85
CA VAL A 723 8.29 -11.93 -19.85
C VAL A 723 9.06 -10.96 -20.74
N THR A 724 8.57 -10.66 -21.94
CA THR A 724 9.20 -9.67 -22.85
C THR A 724 9.25 -8.27 -22.23
N LEU A 725 8.17 -7.83 -21.58
CA LEU A 725 8.15 -6.53 -20.88
C LEU A 725 9.17 -6.46 -19.73
N LEU A 726 9.31 -7.54 -18.94
CA LEU A 726 10.32 -7.62 -17.88
C LEU A 726 11.75 -7.55 -18.44
N ILE A 727 12.02 -8.19 -19.58
CA ILE A 727 13.32 -8.12 -20.27
C ILE A 727 13.62 -6.70 -20.75
N VAL A 728 12.66 -6.01 -21.38
CA VAL A 728 12.83 -4.61 -21.81
C VAL A 728 13.10 -3.69 -20.63
N LEU A 729 12.38 -3.87 -19.52
CA LEU A 729 12.56 -3.09 -18.29
C LEU A 729 13.93 -3.33 -17.62
N VAL A 730 14.43 -4.56 -17.60
CA VAL A 730 15.80 -4.92 -17.17
C VAL A 730 16.84 -4.13 -17.97
N TRP A 731 16.74 -4.14 -19.30
CA TRP A 731 17.69 -3.42 -20.16
C TRP A 731 17.58 -1.90 -20.01
N ALA A 732 16.37 -1.34 -19.93
CA ALA A 732 16.16 0.10 -19.74
C ALA A 732 16.77 0.62 -18.42
N ILE A 733 16.53 -0.08 -17.30
CA ILE A 733 17.12 0.28 -15.99
C ILE A 733 18.65 0.17 -16.06
N SER A 734 19.19 -0.88 -16.67
CA SER A 734 20.62 -1.14 -16.72
C SER A 734 21.38 -0.11 -17.56
N ILE A 735 20.83 0.26 -18.73
CA ILE A 735 21.38 1.31 -19.60
C ILE A 735 21.32 2.67 -18.90
N PHE A 736 20.20 3.01 -18.25
CA PHE A 736 20.06 4.25 -17.49
C PHE A 736 21.10 4.33 -16.36
N MET A 737 21.21 3.29 -15.53
CA MET A 737 22.12 3.27 -14.37
C MET A 737 23.59 3.40 -14.79
N GLY A 738 24.02 2.74 -15.86
CA GLY A 738 25.38 2.91 -16.40
C GLY A 738 25.64 4.24 -17.12
N ALA A 739 24.60 5.01 -17.46
CA ALA A 739 24.72 6.34 -18.07
C ALA A 739 24.77 7.49 -17.05
N VAL A 740 24.35 7.28 -15.79
CA VAL A 740 24.33 8.32 -14.75
C VAL A 740 25.66 9.10 -14.59
N PRO A 741 26.86 8.48 -14.65
CA PRO A 741 28.13 9.21 -14.58
C PRO A 741 28.38 10.16 -15.77
N SER A 742 28.01 9.76 -16.99
CA SER A 742 28.21 10.56 -18.19
C SER A 742 27.16 11.66 -18.35
N LEU A 743 25.98 11.47 -17.76
CA LEU A 743 24.91 12.48 -17.65
C LEU A 743 25.18 13.57 -16.59
N GLY A 744 26.28 13.47 -15.83
CA GLY A 744 26.78 14.57 -14.99
C GLY A 744 27.25 14.21 -13.58
N TRP A 745 26.97 12.99 -13.09
CA TRP A 745 27.36 12.60 -11.71
C TRP A 745 28.83 12.13 -11.63
N ASN A 746 29.75 12.99 -12.08
CA ASN A 746 31.19 12.74 -12.18
C ASN A 746 32.00 13.85 -11.47
N CYS A 747 33.32 13.68 -11.37
CA CYS A 747 34.21 14.63 -10.67
C CYS A 747 34.98 15.60 -11.61
N ILE A 748 34.62 15.68 -12.90
CA ILE A 748 35.40 16.43 -13.92
C ILE A 748 35.47 17.95 -13.63
N CYS A 749 34.47 18.48 -12.91
CA CYS A 749 34.40 19.86 -12.42
C CYS A 749 34.70 19.99 -10.91
N ASN A 750 35.20 18.93 -10.25
CA ASN A 750 35.64 18.97 -8.85
C ASN A 750 36.63 17.85 -8.51
N LEU A 751 37.93 18.07 -8.73
CA LEU A 751 38.94 17.01 -8.58
C LEU A 751 39.05 16.45 -7.14
N GLY A 752 38.66 17.23 -6.12
CA GLY A 752 38.63 16.76 -4.72
C GLY A 752 37.63 15.64 -4.44
N ASP A 753 36.61 15.47 -5.29
CA ASP A 753 35.60 14.42 -5.15
C ASP A 753 35.94 13.13 -5.92
N CYS A 754 37.11 13.03 -6.58
CA CYS A 754 37.45 11.89 -7.43
C CYS A 754 37.87 10.62 -6.67
N SER A 755 37.49 9.47 -7.22
CA SER A 755 37.82 8.12 -6.71
C SER A 755 39.23 7.65 -7.10
N GLN A 756 39.95 6.96 -6.19
CA GLN A 756 41.27 6.39 -6.52
C GLN A 756 41.14 5.13 -7.40
N LEU A 757 40.05 4.38 -7.30
CA LEU A 757 39.80 3.26 -8.22
C LEU A 757 39.30 3.71 -9.60
N ALA A 758 38.54 4.81 -9.71
CA ALA A 758 37.94 5.32 -10.94
C ALA A 758 38.13 6.85 -11.08
N PRO A 759 39.27 7.34 -11.64
CA PRO A 759 39.71 8.74 -11.53
C PRO A 759 38.83 9.86 -12.12
N ILE A 760 37.71 9.56 -12.79
CA ILE A 760 36.71 10.57 -13.22
C ILE A 760 35.34 10.41 -12.52
N PHE A 761 35.16 9.37 -11.72
CA PHE A 761 33.89 9.09 -11.03
C PHE A 761 33.88 9.79 -9.67
N SER A 762 32.75 10.40 -9.30
CA SER A 762 32.59 10.99 -7.97
C SER A 762 32.52 9.89 -6.92
N ARG A 763 33.21 10.07 -5.80
CA ARG A 763 33.09 9.25 -4.58
C ARG A 763 31.63 9.07 -4.17
N SER A 764 30.83 10.14 -4.27
CA SER A 764 29.39 10.11 -3.94
C SER A 764 28.59 9.13 -4.81
N TYR A 765 28.88 9.07 -6.12
CA TYR A 765 28.28 8.10 -7.04
C TYR A 765 28.73 6.68 -6.68
N LEU A 766 30.01 6.45 -6.38
CA LEU A 766 30.49 5.11 -6.03
C LEU A 766 29.89 4.59 -4.71
N VAL A 767 29.68 5.45 -3.70
CA VAL A 767 28.95 5.08 -2.47
C VAL A 767 27.51 4.71 -2.80
N PHE A 768 26.79 5.53 -3.58
CA PHE A 768 25.42 5.24 -4.01
C PHE A 768 25.33 3.91 -4.78
N TRP A 769 26.19 3.72 -5.78
CA TRP A 769 26.27 2.53 -6.62
C TRP A 769 26.55 1.26 -5.82
N SER A 770 27.60 1.27 -5.00
CA SER A 770 28.02 0.10 -4.22
C SER A 770 26.98 -0.25 -3.15
N ALA A 771 26.46 0.73 -2.41
CA ALA A 771 25.41 0.51 -1.41
C ALA A 771 24.10 0.00 -2.03
N SER A 772 23.68 0.55 -3.17
CA SER A 772 22.51 0.08 -3.93
C SER A 772 22.65 -1.39 -4.32
N ASN A 773 23.78 -1.76 -4.94
CA ASN A 773 24.00 -3.13 -5.42
C ASN A 773 24.22 -4.13 -4.26
N LEU A 774 24.82 -3.72 -3.14
CA LEU A 774 24.89 -4.53 -1.92
C LEU A 774 23.50 -4.74 -1.29
N LEU A 775 22.63 -3.73 -1.29
CA LEU A 775 21.24 -3.88 -0.83
C LEU A 775 20.46 -4.87 -1.69
N LEU A 776 20.64 -4.84 -3.03
CA LEU A 776 20.04 -5.83 -3.93
C LEU A 776 20.53 -7.26 -3.64
N PHE A 777 21.81 -7.46 -3.29
CA PHE A 777 22.30 -8.76 -2.82
C PHE A 777 21.61 -9.22 -1.53
N LEU A 778 21.47 -8.34 -0.53
CA LEU A 778 20.78 -8.68 0.72
C LEU A 778 19.31 -9.06 0.48
N ILE A 779 18.61 -8.33 -0.40
CA ILE A 779 17.22 -8.63 -0.79
C ILE A 779 17.14 -10.01 -1.48
N MET A 780 18.00 -10.30 -2.45
CA MET A 780 18.00 -11.60 -3.13
C MET A 780 18.31 -12.75 -2.16
N VAL A 781 19.33 -12.60 -1.30
CA VAL A 781 19.66 -13.62 -0.28
C VAL A 781 18.46 -13.85 0.67
N ALA A 782 17.79 -12.80 1.13
CA ALA A 782 16.61 -12.93 1.99
C ALA A 782 15.46 -13.67 1.28
N ILE A 783 15.20 -13.41 0.00
CA ILE A 783 14.21 -14.12 -0.80
C ILE A 783 14.55 -15.61 -0.90
N TYR A 784 15.79 -15.97 -1.25
CA TYR A 784 16.18 -17.39 -1.37
C TYR A 784 16.25 -18.12 -0.02
N VAL A 785 16.62 -17.46 1.08
CA VAL A 785 16.52 -18.04 2.43
C VAL A 785 15.05 -18.29 2.82
N ARG A 786 14.13 -17.37 2.47
CA ARG A 786 12.67 -17.57 2.67
C ARG A 786 12.12 -18.71 1.82
N ILE A 787 12.52 -18.84 0.56
CA ILE A 787 12.18 -19.97 -0.32
C ILE A 787 12.70 -21.28 0.27
N TYR A 788 13.98 -21.34 0.63
CA TYR A 788 14.63 -22.55 1.15
C TYR A 788 13.99 -23.03 2.46
N THR A 789 13.77 -22.13 3.41
CA THR A 789 13.12 -22.47 4.69
C THR A 789 11.66 -22.86 4.53
N TYR A 790 10.90 -22.22 3.63
CA TYR A 790 9.53 -22.62 3.29
C TYR A 790 9.48 -24.03 2.69
N VAL A 791 10.32 -24.30 1.68
CA VAL A 791 10.39 -25.61 1.00
C VAL A 791 10.84 -26.70 1.97
N GLN A 792 11.84 -26.45 2.82
CA GLN A 792 12.29 -27.42 3.84
C GLN A 792 11.16 -27.75 4.84
N ARG A 793 10.51 -26.72 5.42
CA ARG A 793 9.38 -26.92 6.36
C ARG A 793 8.23 -27.70 5.72
N LYS A 794 7.77 -27.30 4.53
CA LYS A 794 6.65 -27.96 3.85
C LYS A 794 7.01 -29.34 3.29
N THR A 795 8.28 -29.62 3.00
CA THR A 795 8.76 -30.98 2.64
C THR A 795 8.83 -31.90 3.86
N SER A 796 9.31 -31.39 5.00
CA SER A 796 9.35 -32.14 6.27
C SER A 796 7.95 -32.55 6.74
N MET A 797 6.99 -31.62 6.74
CA MET A 797 5.58 -31.88 7.06
C MET A 797 4.90 -32.91 6.14
N LEU A 798 5.38 -33.07 4.89
CA LEU A 798 4.79 -33.93 3.86
C LEU A 798 5.58 -35.24 3.64
N SER A 799 6.44 -35.61 4.60
CA SER A 799 7.28 -36.81 4.53
C SER A 799 6.77 -38.00 5.34
N SER A 800 5.73 -37.83 6.16
CA SER A 800 5.22 -38.85 7.09
C SER A 800 4.30 -39.91 6.46
N HIS A 801 3.60 -39.59 5.36
CA HIS A 801 2.48 -40.43 4.86
C HIS A 801 2.45 -40.71 3.34
N THR A 802 3.55 -40.58 2.57
CA THR A 802 3.51 -40.98 1.14
C THR A 802 4.87 -41.36 0.52
N SER A 803 5.17 -42.66 0.47
CA SER A 803 6.38 -43.19 -0.19
C SER A 803 6.33 -43.19 -1.72
N GLY A 804 5.13 -43.28 -2.34
CA GLY A 804 5.00 -43.50 -3.78
C GLY A 804 5.39 -42.33 -4.71
N SER A 805 5.38 -41.08 -4.23
CA SER A 805 5.54 -39.88 -5.08
C SER A 805 6.89 -39.15 -4.90
N ILE A 806 7.96 -39.88 -4.53
CA ILE A 806 9.27 -39.28 -4.23
C ILE A 806 9.91 -38.59 -5.46
N ASN A 807 9.81 -39.20 -6.65
CA ASN A 807 10.46 -38.64 -7.85
C ASN A 807 9.83 -37.32 -8.32
N ARG A 808 8.49 -37.19 -8.28
CA ARG A 808 7.80 -35.93 -8.66
C ARG A 808 8.04 -34.78 -7.67
N LYS A 809 8.42 -35.09 -6.43
CA LYS A 809 8.85 -34.10 -5.41
C LYS A 809 10.32 -33.66 -5.56
N ARG A 810 11.20 -34.48 -6.16
CA ARG A 810 12.65 -34.21 -6.24
C ARG A 810 13.06 -33.20 -7.32
N THR A 811 12.33 -33.09 -8.42
CA THR A 811 12.64 -32.18 -9.55
C THR A 811 12.68 -30.69 -9.17
N PRO A 812 11.67 -30.09 -8.49
CA PRO A 812 11.75 -28.67 -8.09
C PRO A 812 12.89 -28.42 -7.10
N ILE A 813 13.21 -29.38 -6.21
CA ILE A 813 14.30 -29.24 -5.24
C ILE A 813 15.67 -29.26 -5.93
N LYS A 814 15.87 -30.10 -6.96
CA LYS A 814 17.08 -30.06 -7.82
C LYS A 814 17.22 -28.69 -8.49
N LEU A 815 16.14 -28.17 -9.06
CA LEU A 815 16.10 -26.90 -9.79
C LEU A 815 16.40 -25.69 -8.90
N ILE A 816 15.81 -25.64 -7.68
CA ILE A 816 16.10 -24.61 -6.67
C ILE A 816 17.59 -24.64 -6.27
N LYS A 817 18.15 -25.83 -6.00
CA LYS A 817 19.58 -25.97 -5.66
C LYS A 817 20.50 -25.46 -6.78
N THR A 818 20.13 -25.65 -8.04
CA THR A 818 20.87 -25.10 -9.19
C THR A 818 20.86 -23.57 -9.18
N VAL A 819 19.69 -22.93 -9.05
CA VAL A 819 19.60 -21.46 -9.03
C VAL A 819 20.31 -20.85 -7.81
N MET A 820 20.24 -21.50 -6.65
CA MET A 820 20.99 -21.07 -5.45
C MET A 820 22.51 -21.11 -5.65
N VAL A 821 23.05 -22.05 -6.43
CA VAL A 821 24.48 -22.12 -6.76
C VAL A 821 24.89 -21.00 -7.72
N VAL A 822 24.08 -20.70 -8.73
CA VAL A 822 24.29 -19.57 -9.66
C VAL A 822 24.34 -18.24 -8.89
N LEU A 823 23.33 -17.98 -8.06
CA LEU A 823 23.28 -16.77 -7.24
C LEU A 823 24.44 -16.70 -6.22
N GLY A 824 24.76 -17.83 -5.57
CA GLY A 824 25.83 -17.91 -4.60
C GLY A 824 27.20 -17.58 -5.22
N ALA A 825 27.49 -18.12 -6.41
CA ALA A 825 28.68 -17.77 -7.17
C ALA A 825 28.72 -16.27 -7.50
N PHE A 826 27.60 -15.70 -7.96
CA PHE A 826 27.52 -14.27 -8.32
C PHE A 826 27.78 -13.35 -7.11
N VAL A 827 27.11 -13.61 -5.98
CA VAL A 827 27.29 -12.82 -4.75
C VAL A 827 28.73 -12.93 -4.24
N LEU A 828 29.33 -14.13 -4.24
CA LEU A 828 30.72 -14.33 -3.82
C LEU A 828 31.72 -13.63 -4.74
N CYS A 829 31.48 -13.60 -6.05
CA CYS A 829 32.40 -12.97 -7.00
C CYS A 829 32.36 -11.43 -6.94
N TRP A 830 31.17 -10.85 -6.75
CA TRP A 830 30.99 -9.40 -6.84
C TRP A 830 31.02 -8.64 -5.51
N THR A 831 30.66 -9.28 -4.38
CA THR A 831 30.64 -8.61 -3.06
C THR A 831 32.00 -8.01 -2.68
N PRO A 832 33.15 -8.69 -2.84
CA PRO A 832 34.46 -8.09 -2.57
C PRO A 832 34.73 -6.84 -3.42
N GLY A 833 34.25 -6.82 -4.66
CA GLY A 833 34.39 -5.68 -5.57
C GLY A 833 33.58 -4.47 -5.10
N LEU A 834 32.29 -4.68 -4.78
CA LEU A 834 31.41 -3.62 -4.29
C LEU A 834 31.88 -3.06 -2.93
N VAL A 835 32.36 -3.91 -2.02
CA VAL A 835 32.89 -3.47 -0.71
C VAL A 835 34.14 -2.61 -0.88
N VAL A 836 35.06 -2.94 -1.80
CA VAL A 836 36.26 -2.12 -2.03
C VAL A 836 35.92 -0.79 -2.74
N LEU A 837 34.94 -0.78 -3.65
CA LEU A 837 34.41 0.47 -4.23
C LEU A 837 33.72 1.35 -3.17
N LEU A 838 33.01 0.75 -2.21
CA LEU A 838 32.41 1.47 -1.08
C LEU A 838 33.48 2.09 -0.17
N LEU A 839 34.55 1.34 0.16
CA LEU A 839 35.65 1.83 1.01
C LEU A 839 36.45 2.98 0.37
N ASP A 840 36.62 2.98 -0.96
CA ASP A 840 37.21 4.10 -1.72
C ASP A 840 36.27 5.30 -1.80
N GLY A 841 34.97 5.07 -2.04
CA GLY A 841 33.94 6.11 -1.97
C GLY A 841 33.83 6.77 -0.58
N LEU A 842 34.10 6.02 0.49
CA LEU A 842 34.20 6.49 1.87
C LEU A 842 35.59 7.06 2.24
N ASN A 843 36.52 7.18 1.28
CA ASN A 843 37.86 7.76 1.45
C ASN A 843 38.72 7.07 2.54
N CYS A 844 38.67 5.74 2.66
CA CYS A 844 39.49 5.00 3.62
C CYS A 844 40.98 4.94 3.21
N THR A 845 41.78 5.93 3.64
CA THR A 845 43.23 5.99 3.39
C THR A 845 43.99 4.76 3.88
N ASN A 846 43.58 4.19 5.02
CA ASN A 846 44.30 3.10 5.67
C ASN A 846 44.00 1.72 5.04
N CYS A 847 42.97 1.62 4.17
CA CYS A 847 42.47 0.35 3.66
C CYS A 847 43.29 -0.27 2.50
N ASN A 848 44.36 0.39 2.01
CA ASN A 848 45.24 -0.12 0.93
C ASN A 848 44.51 -0.59 -0.36
N VAL A 849 43.31 -0.03 -0.63
CA VAL A 849 42.34 -0.52 -1.64
C VAL A 849 42.91 -0.72 -3.06
N VAL A 850 43.88 0.11 -3.47
CA VAL A 850 44.51 0.08 -4.79
C VAL A 850 45.16 -1.28 -5.10
N LYS A 851 45.70 -1.98 -4.10
CA LYS A 851 46.35 -3.30 -4.28
C LYS A 851 45.35 -4.41 -4.64
N LEU A 852 44.10 -4.31 -4.19
CA LEU A 852 43.08 -5.34 -4.43
C LEU A 852 42.45 -5.23 -5.81
N LYS A 853 42.43 -4.04 -6.43
CA LYS A 853 41.80 -3.75 -7.74
C LYS A 853 42.08 -4.80 -8.82
N ARG A 854 43.31 -5.32 -8.89
CA ARG A 854 43.75 -6.33 -9.89
C ARG A 854 43.10 -7.71 -9.67
N TRP A 855 42.95 -8.14 -8.43
CA TRP A 855 42.32 -9.42 -8.07
C TRP A 855 40.79 -9.37 -8.20
N LEU A 856 40.19 -8.23 -7.87
CA LEU A 856 38.74 -8.00 -8.00
C LEU A 856 38.27 -8.10 -9.46
N LEU A 857 39.06 -7.56 -10.39
CA LEU A 857 38.79 -7.63 -11.83
C LEU A 857 38.79 -9.09 -12.33
N LEU A 858 39.77 -9.90 -11.91
CA LEU A 858 39.81 -11.33 -12.25
C LEU A 858 38.58 -12.07 -11.69
N LEU A 859 38.17 -11.76 -10.46
CA LEU A 859 37.01 -12.37 -9.80
C LEU A 859 35.69 -12.01 -10.51
N ALA A 860 35.56 -10.77 -11.00
CA ALA A 860 34.42 -10.32 -11.81
C ALA A 860 34.36 -10.99 -13.21
N VAL A 861 35.51 -11.27 -13.83
CA VAL A 861 35.58 -12.04 -15.08
C VAL A 861 35.14 -13.49 -14.85
N LEU A 862 35.61 -14.13 -13.79
CA LEU A 862 35.26 -15.53 -13.44
C LEU A 862 33.75 -15.73 -13.27
N ASN A 863 33.01 -14.75 -12.76
CA ASN A 863 31.54 -14.81 -12.67
C ASN A 863 30.86 -15.19 -14.01
N SER A 864 31.27 -14.52 -15.10
CA SER A 864 30.66 -14.69 -16.43
C SER A 864 31.11 -15.97 -17.13
N VAL A 865 32.22 -16.57 -16.67
CA VAL A 865 32.69 -17.92 -17.05
C VAL A 865 31.89 -19.00 -16.33
N MET A 866 31.54 -18.78 -15.05
CA MET A 866 30.87 -19.78 -14.23
C MET A 866 29.43 -20.07 -14.66
N ASN A 867 28.69 -19.08 -15.19
CA ASN A 867 27.27 -19.23 -15.49
C ASN A 867 26.98 -20.36 -16.52
N PRO A 868 27.54 -20.36 -17.75
CA PRO A 868 27.40 -21.48 -18.69
C PRO A 868 27.88 -22.83 -18.15
N CYS A 869 28.98 -22.83 -17.37
CA CYS A 869 29.51 -24.04 -16.74
C CYS A 869 28.52 -24.65 -15.74
N ILE A 870 27.90 -23.83 -14.88
CA ILE A 870 26.87 -24.28 -13.93
C ILE A 870 25.65 -24.82 -14.68
N TYR A 871 25.21 -24.18 -15.76
CA TYR A 871 24.06 -24.68 -16.53
C TYR A 871 24.36 -26.04 -17.17
N SER A 872 25.50 -26.18 -17.85
CA SER A 872 25.92 -27.44 -18.50
C SER A 872 26.13 -28.61 -17.52
N TYR A 873 26.48 -28.34 -16.27
CA TYR A 873 26.65 -29.36 -15.23
C TYR A 873 25.34 -29.71 -14.48
N LYS A 874 24.28 -28.90 -14.62
CA LYS A 874 23.04 -29.03 -13.83
C LYS A 874 21.79 -29.35 -14.64
N ASP A 875 21.78 -29.06 -15.94
CA ASP A 875 20.68 -29.39 -16.85
C ASP A 875 21.17 -30.38 -17.93
N GLU A 876 20.75 -31.64 -17.78
CA GLU A 876 21.13 -32.74 -18.68
C GLU A 876 20.56 -32.55 -20.10
N GLU A 877 19.39 -31.92 -20.26
CA GLU A 877 18.83 -31.59 -21.59
C GLU A 877 19.61 -30.47 -22.26
N MET A 878 20.07 -29.47 -21.49
CA MET A 878 20.89 -28.39 -22.00
C MET A 878 22.27 -28.91 -22.45
N TRP A 879 22.89 -29.80 -21.66
CA TRP A 879 24.14 -30.48 -22.04
C TRP A 879 24.00 -31.36 -23.28
N ALA A 880 22.90 -32.09 -23.42
CA ALA A 880 22.57 -32.83 -24.64
C ALA A 880 22.38 -31.90 -25.85
N THR A 881 21.74 -30.74 -25.64
CA THR A 881 21.55 -29.71 -26.68
C THR A 881 22.90 -29.13 -27.13
N PHE A 882 23.80 -28.79 -26.20
CA PHE A 882 25.17 -28.31 -26.52
C PHE A 882 25.97 -29.35 -27.33
N LYS A 883 25.94 -30.63 -26.93
CA LYS A 883 26.57 -31.72 -27.69
C LYS A 883 26.05 -31.82 -29.12
N ASN A 884 24.75 -31.61 -29.32
CA ASN A 884 24.14 -31.65 -30.65
C ASN A 884 24.52 -30.41 -31.49
N LEU A 885 24.53 -29.21 -30.91
CA LEU A 885 24.99 -28.00 -31.59
C LEU A 885 26.46 -28.11 -32.03
N LEU A 886 27.34 -28.60 -31.16
CA LEU A 886 28.75 -28.83 -31.47
C LEU A 886 28.94 -29.87 -32.59
N ARG A 887 28.12 -30.94 -32.60
CA ARG A 887 28.11 -31.93 -33.71
C ARG A 887 27.61 -31.34 -35.03
N CYS A 888 26.63 -30.44 -35.00
CA CYS A 888 26.13 -29.74 -36.19
C CYS A 888 27.13 -28.70 -36.75
N ILE A 889 28.03 -28.16 -35.91
CA ILE A 889 29.13 -27.29 -36.35
C ILE A 889 30.26 -28.12 -36.99
N GLY A 890 30.56 -29.31 -36.46
CA GLY A 890 31.54 -30.23 -37.05
C GLY A 890 31.11 -30.84 -38.39
N ASN A 891 29.84 -31.25 -38.51
CA ASN A 891 29.29 -31.83 -39.75
C ASN A 891 28.53 -30.80 -40.58
N GLY A 892 29.29 -29.92 -41.25
CA GLY A 892 28.75 -29.05 -42.29
C GLY A 892 28.06 -29.84 -43.42
N THR A 893 26.95 -29.33 -43.93
CA THR A 893 26.29 -29.77 -45.17
C THR A 893 25.94 -31.26 -45.32
N ARG A 894 24.95 -31.76 -44.55
CA ARG A 894 24.00 -32.74 -45.12
C ARG A 894 22.54 -32.48 -44.74
N ARG A 895 21.87 -31.69 -45.56
CA ARG A 895 20.42 -31.46 -45.55
C ARG A 895 19.70 -32.74 -45.99
N GLN A 896 19.09 -33.48 -45.06
CA GLN A 896 18.20 -34.59 -45.41
C GLN A 896 16.85 -34.53 -44.67
N ARG A 897 15.78 -34.35 -45.46
CA ARG A 897 14.50 -34.98 -45.16
C ARG A 897 14.70 -36.49 -45.30
N SER A 898 14.33 -37.30 -44.30
CA SER A 898 13.50 -38.48 -44.56
C SER A 898 12.82 -39.02 -43.29
N THR A 899 11.56 -39.38 -43.49
CA THR A 899 10.74 -40.28 -42.67
C THR A 899 11.25 -41.72 -42.62
N LYS A 900 10.86 -42.42 -41.54
CA LYS A 900 10.53 -43.87 -41.41
C LYS A 900 11.52 -44.95 -41.93
N ALA A 901 12.18 -45.62 -40.98
CA ALA A 901 12.34 -47.09 -40.84
C ALA A 901 12.87 -47.36 -39.41
N ASN A 902 12.40 -48.26 -38.53
CA ASN A 902 11.52 -49.44 -38.55
C ASN A 902 12.15 -50.78 -38.98
N MET A 903 12.72 -51.54 -38.02
CA MET A 903 12.57 -53.00 -37.88
C MET A 903 13.21 -53.58 -36.59
N ARG A 904 12.72 -54.76 -36.15
CA ARG A 904 13.33 -55.71 -35.17
C ARG A 904 14.21 -56.74 -35.96
N PRO A 905 14.71 -57.89 -35.42
CA PRO A 905 14.78 -58.41 -34.04
C PRO A 905 16.15 -59.00 -33.62
N LEU A 906 16.29 -59.44 -32.35
CA LEU A 906 16.69 -60.82 -32.04
C LEU A 906 16.30 -61.24 -30.59
N SER A 907 16.22 -62.55 -30.37
CA SER A 907 16.04 -63.27 -29.08
C SER A 907 17.37 -63.37 -28.30
N SER A 908 17.46 -63.89 -27.06
CA SER A 908 16.63 -64.79 -26.24
C SER A 908 16.72 -64.46 -24.72
N GLY A 909 15.92 -65.03 -23.81
CA GLY A 909 14.73 -65.90 -23.91
C GLY A 909 14.33 -66.51 -22.55
N GLN A 910 13.12 -67.09 -22.46
CA GLN A 910 12.56 -67.98 -21.42
C GLN A 910 12.44 -67.45 -19.96
N ASP A 911 11.53 -67.88 -19.08
CA ASP A 911 10.14 -68.41 -19.20
C ASP A 911 9.49 -68.18 -17.80
N THR A 912 8.23 -67.77 -17.65
CA THR A 912 7.01 -68.63 -17.56
C THR A 912 5.76 -67.74 -17.35
N GLY A 913 4.55 -68.33 -17.32
CA GLY A 913 3.24 -67.62 -17.29
C GLY A 913 2.82 -66.95 -15.95
N THR A 914 1.56 -66.52 -15.77
CA THR A 914 0.34 -66.95 -16.50
C THR A 914 -0.81 -65.93 -16.47
N SER A 915 -1.54 -65.80 -17.60
CA SER A 915 -2.93 -65.35 -17.83
C SER A 915 -3.63 -64.30 -16.93
N SER A 916 -4.06 -63.20 -17.55
CA SER A 916 -5.49 -62.76 -17.58
C SER A 916 -5.70 -61.69 -18.68
N GLN A 917 -6.95 -61.49 -19.13
CA GLN A 917 -7.31 -60.76 -20.36
C GLN A 917 -8.72 -60.09 -20.24
N PRO A 918 -9.27 -59.44 -21.30
CA PRO A 918 -9.48 -57.98 -21.51
C PRO A 918 -10.94 -57.52 -21.14
N PRO A 919 -11.60 -56.46 -21.69
CA PRO A 919 -11.23 -55.31 -22.55
C PRO A 919 -11.49 -53.94 -21.80
N SER A 920 -11.87 -52.74 -22.32
CA SER A 920 -12.44 -52.26 -23.61
C SER A 920 -12.16 -50.78 -23.95
N GLU A 921 -12.58 -50.42 -25.17
CA GLU A 921 -12.78 -49.16 -25.92
C GLU A 921 -13.85 -48.18 -25.36
N GLU A 922 -14.08 -46.94 -25.86
CA GLU A 922 -13.22 -45.90 -26.52
C GLU A 922 -14.04 -44.56 -26.68
N MET A 923 -13.70 -43.70 -27.67
CA MET A 923 -14.33 -42.42 -28.11
C MET A 923 -14.13 -41.18 -27.18
N LYS A 924 -13.67 -39.98 -27.59
CA LYS A 924 -13.80 -39.09 -28.79
C LYS A 924 -15.14 -38.31 -28.87
N ASN A 925 -15.21 -37.07 -29.38
CA ASN A 925 -14.28 -36.28 -30.21
C ASN A 925 -14.45 -34.73 -30.05
N GLU A 926 -13.50 -33.94 -30.59
CA GLU A 926 -13.57 -32.64 -31.35
C GLU A 926 -14.60 -31.50 -31.03
N ASP A 927 -14.43 -30.22 -31.44
CA ASP A 927 -13.25 -29.32 -31.67
C ASP A 927 -13.73 -27.86 -31.97
N GLN A 928 -12.80 -26.89 -32.01
CA GLN A 928 -12.81 -25.57 -32.70
C GLN A 928 -13.57 -24.32 -32.17
N ASP A 929 -13.13 -23.18 -32.72
CA ASP A 929 -13.30 -21.77 -32.32
C ASP A 929 -14.38 -20.99 -33.15
N ILE A 930 -14.49 -19.68 -32.85
CA ILE A 930 -14.99 -18.55 -33.69
C ILE A 930 -16.48 -18.18 -33.53
N LEU A 931 -16.75 -17.08 -32.80
CA LEU A 931 -16.96 -15.76 -33.42
C LEU A 931 -16.72 -14.63 -32.40
N LYS A 932 -16.62 -13.38 -32.88
CA LYS A 932 -16.64 -12.17 -32.05
C LYS A 932 -18.08 -11.70 -31.82
N THR A 933 -18.38 -11.28 -30.60
CA THR A 933 -19.00 -9.97 -30.31
C THR A 933 -18.42 -9.47 -29.00
#